data_AF-A0A914ZZ07-F1
#
_entry.id   AF-A0A914ZZ07-F1
#
_cell.length_a   1.000
_cell.length_b   1.000
_cell.length_c   1.000
_cell.angle_alpha   90.00
_cell.angle_beta   90.00
_cell.angle_gamma   90.00
#
_symmetry.space_group_name_H-M   'P 1'
#
loop_
_entity.id
_entity.type
_entity.pdbx_description
1 polymer ?
#
loop_
_entity_poly.entity_id
_entity_poly.type
_entity_poly.pdbx_seq_one_letter_code
_entity_poly.pdbx_strand_id
1 'polypeptide(L)'
;RKKAMEEVTLTKASTKEEEEEHLTPAEHWRRYMDLKKSKLLNQINAFDMKKHISAIFEGISIYVNGYTDPPASELRRLIQIHGGEFHIYYEYGTTTYTVATHVATGKISKLRKNEKIIHPKWIVDSIEAGKRLPEEAYLIYKNTDQSGALSKFVERDEVTRNAATDPNFINNFYGRSRLHLISTLAEEMRQYVSELRNGPNPVFLSRQRLLPLVCENFESPPEETICHVDLDCFFVSVALRTRPDLIGKPVAITHSRGLNASAGMSEVASCSYEARACGVRNGCYVRQAKSVCPDLICLPYQFEEYRVVSKLIYEVISRYTLDIRAVSCDEMYVDLNSLCSEMRIMDVMGVVSIIREEIHAETQCNASVGVGSSMLIARLSTRHAKPNGQFVVKCAEVESFMRKERISNLPGIGYNIRAKLNQTFGEMELCEQLQTLQVSQLQQLLGTKTGLQIYNLCRGVDKERDIVENSVRKSISCDINYGIRFNKENEMLDFLKTMAVELEKKLHKAHMAFSAITLKLMIRAADAPMEPEKFLGHGVCDTVTRSTPLLKSATGADVIFNEAKKLMSSINPVVSDLRGVGIQLTRLSELQEKAQPHRVGHTLVDFFAVRTKGTRSLGQKAKHLSEEDDPILKKVLKESLREERNRKARLLVYGDRRLLKPCYHNYIDDIDVKKEMCRVLENSPAPTKKEAQLLTSY
;
A
#
# COMPACT_ATOMS: atom_id res chain seq x y z
N ARG A 1 -0.74 -84.11 37.83
CA ARG A 1 -0.31 -83.31 36.65
C ARG A 1 -0.81 -81.87 36.67
N LYS A 2 -2.09 -81.56 37.01
CA LYS A 2 -2.52 -80.15 37.20
C LYS A 2 -1.88 -79.45 38.42
N LYS A 3 -1.81 -80.11 39.59
CA LYS A 3 -1.10 -79.55 40.77
C LYS A 3 0.41 -79.34 40.57
N ALA A 4 1.06 -80.19 39.78
CA ALA A 4 2.48 -80.04 39.46
C ALA A 4 2.77 -78.94 38.42
N MET A 5 1.78 -78.52 37.62
CA MET A 5 1.90 -77.34 36.77
C MET A 5 1.69 -76.05 37.56
N GLU A 6 0.80 -76.04 38.55
CA GLU A 6 0.55 -74.86 39.40
C GLU A 6 1.76 -74.51 40.29
N GLU A 7 2.43 -75.50 40.88
CA GLU A 7 3.66 -75.26 41.68
C GLU A 7 4.85 -74.75 40.85
N VAL A 8 4.95 -75.15 39.57
CA VAL A 8 6.01 -74.66 38.65
C VAL A 8 5.71 -73.24 38.16
N THR A 9 4.44 -72.84 38.06
CA THR A 9 4.07 -71.44 37.78
C THR A 9 4.24 -70.51 38.99
N LEU A 10 4.00 -71.00 40.21
CA LEU A 10 4.18 -70.20 41.43
C LEU A 10 5.66 -69.97 41.78
N THR A 11 6.54 -70.94 41.52
CA THR A 11 8.00 -70.77 41.68
C THR A 11 8.64 -69.91 40.60
N LYS A 12 8.05 -69.82 39.40
CA LYS A 12 8.47 -68.87 38.34
C LYS A 12 7.90 -67.45 38.49
N ALA A 13 6.82 -67.29 39.26
CA ALA A 13 6.28 -65.99 39.62
C ALA A 13 7.10 -65.35 40.75
N SER A 14 7.49 -66.13 41.77
CA SER A 14 8.31 -65.63 42.87
C SER A 14 9.75 -65.26 42.45
N THR A 15 10.29 -65.88 41.40
CA THR A 15 11.62 -65.54 40.85
C THR A 15 11.61 -64.35 39.88
N LYS A 16 10.43 -63.86 39.47
CA LYS A 16 10.32 -62.63 38.65
C LYS A 16 10.10 -61.37 39.47
N GLU A 17 9.50 -61.48 40.65
CA GLU A 17 9.31 -60.34 41.55
C GLU A 17 10.61 -59.98 42.30
N GLU A 18 11.53 -60.93 42.51
CA GLU A 18 12.83 -60.66 43.14
C GLU A 18 13.88 -59.99 42.23
N GLU A 19 13.66 -59.91 40.91
CA GLU A 19 14.52 -59.13 39.98
C GLU A 19 13.98 -57.71 39.69
N GLU A 20 12.77 -57.36 40.13
CA GLU A 20 12.17 -56.03 39.90
C GLU A 20 12.55 -54.97 40.94
N GLU A 21 13.23 -55.34 42.04
CA GLU A 21 13.59 -54.38 43.10
C GLU A 21 14.86 -53.56 42.86
N HIS A 22 15.58 -53.77 41.74
CA HIS A 22 16.83 -53.05 41.45
C HIS A 22 16.94 -52.43 40.04
N LEU A 23 15.81 -52.22 39.34
CA LEU A 23 15.83 -51.47 38.09
C LEU A 23 15.79 -49.97 38.35
N THR A 24 16.71 -49.23 37.74
CA THR A 24 16.71 -47.77 37.83
C THR A 24 15.47 -47.19 37.15
N PRO A 25 14.98 -45.99 37.55
CA PRO A 25 13.86 -45.34 36.87
C PRO A 25 14.05 -45.20 35.34
N ALA A 26 15.30 -45.11 34.87
CA ALA A 26 15.63 -45.04 33.46
C ALA A 26 15.42 -46.38 32.71
N GLU A 27 15.58 -47.51 33.39
CA GLU A 27 15.39 -48.85 32.82
C GLU A 27 13.91 -49.24 32.81
N HIS A 28 13.16 -48.86 33.86
CA HIS A 28 11.70 -48.92 33.85
C HIS A 28 11.11 -48.09 32.69
N TRP A 29 11.62 -46.87 32.47
CA TRP A 29 11.17 -46.02 31.38
C TRP A 29 11.53 -46.58 29.99
N ARG A 30 12.73 -47.17 29.83
CA ARG A 30 13.13 -47.85 28.59
C ARG A 30 12.20 -49.03 28.28
N ARG A 31 11.97 -49.92 29.25
CA ARG A 31 11.11 -51.10 29.07
C ARG A 31 9.65 -50.72 28.80
N TYR A 32 9.15 -49.67 29.47
CA TYR A 32 7.85 -49.08 29.18
C TYR A 32 7.76 -48.51 27.75
N MET A 33 8.79 -47.78 27.30
CA MET A 33 8.85 -47.26 25.93
C MET A 33 8.92 -48.37 24.88
N ASP A 34 9.64 -49.46 25.14
CA ASP A 34 9.76 -50.59 24.21
C ASP A 34 8.43 -51.35 24.10
N LEU A 35 7.73 -51.59 25.21
CA LEU A 35 6.38 -52.17 25.20
C LEU A 35 5.36 -51.25 24.50
N LYS A 36 5.47 -49.93 24.69
CA LYS A 36 4.61 -48.94 24.05
C LYS A 36 4.86 -48.86 22.54
N LYS A 37 6.12 -48.88 22.10
CA LYS A 37 6.54 -48.97 20.70
C LYS A 37 5.97 -50.22 20.03
N SER A 38 6.14 -51.38 20.67
CA SER A 38 5.64 -52.67 20.17
C SER A 38 4.11 -52.69 20.03
N LYS A 39 3.39 -52.12 21.00
CA LYS A 39 1.92 -52.00 20.96
C LYS A 39 1.44 -51.05 19.85
N LEU A 40 2.12 -49.92 19.64
CA LEU A 40 1.85 -48.99 18.54
C LEU A 40 2.11 -49.63 17.17
N LEU A 41 3.24 -50.31 16.99
CA LEU A 41 3.57 -51.09 15.79
C LEU A 41 2.47 -52.11 15.44
N ASN A 42 1.98 -52.85 16.44
CA ASN A 42 0.91 -53.84 16.23
C ASN A 42 -0.45 -53.22 15.89
N GLN A 43 -0.82 -52.09 16.49
CA GLN A 43 -2.07 -51.37 16.16
C GLN A 43 -2.03 -50.75 14.76
N ILE A 44 -0.84 -50.37 14.31
CA ILE A 44 -0.58 -49.63 13.07
C ILE A 44 -0.40 -50.59 11.86
N ASN A 45 0.02 -51.83 12.10
CA ASN A 45 0.17 -52.87 11.07
C ASN A 45 -1.06 -53.78 10.89
N ALA A 46 -2.13 -53.59 11.67
CA ALA A 46 -3.33 -54.42 11.60
C ALA A 46 -4.17 -54.23 10.31
N PHE A 47 -3.79 -53.30 9.41
CA PHE A 47 -4.58 -52.95 8.22
C PHE A 47 -3.90 -53.10 6.85
N ASP A 48 -2.65 -53.55 6.74
CA ASP A 48 -2.00 -53.70 5.42
C ASP A 48 -1.37 -55.09 5.23
N MET A 49 -2.22 -56.06 4.88
CA MET A 49 -1.79 -57.28 4.20
C MET A 49 -2.31 -57.25 2.75
N LYS A 50 -1.50 -56.73 1.81
CA LYS A 50 -1.23 -57.33 0.47
C LYS A 50 -0.63 -56.36 -0.57
N LYS A 51 0.33 -56.92 -1.34
CA LYS A 51 0.89 -56.55 -2.65
C LYS A 51 1.41 -55.12 -2.82
N HIS A 52 2.74 -55.00 -2.84
CA HIS A 52 3.43 -53.85 -3.43
C HIS A 52 2.94 -53.61 -4.87
N ILE A 53 2.55 -52.38 -5.16
CA ILE A 53 2.14 -51.93 -6.51
C ILE A 53 3.39 -51.76 -7.39
N SER A 54 4.52 -51.38 -6.78
CA SER A 54 5.83 -51.27 -7.44
C SER A 54 6.95 -51.34 -6.40
N ALA A 55 8.20 -51.39 -6.87
CA ALA A 55 9.40 -51.42 -6.04
C ALA A 55 10.21 -50.09 -6.11
N ILE A 56 9.54 -48.96 -6.37
CA ILE A 56 10.20 -47.65 -6.59
C ILE A 56 11.07 -47.25 -5.39
N PHE A 57 10.65 -47.54 -4.17
CA PHE A 57 11.36 -47.22 -2.92
C PHE A 57 11.97 -48.43 -2.22
N GLU A 58 12.20 -49.54 -2.95
CA GLU A 58 12.91 -50.69 -2.38
C GLU A 58 14.28 -50.28 -1.82
N GLY A 59 14.54 -50.68 -0.58
CA GLY A 59 15.74 -50.33 0.19
C GLY A 59 15.71 -48.92 0.80
N ILE A 60 14.61 -48.18 0.70
CA ILE A 60 14.45 -46.85 1.32
C ILE A 60 13.57 -46.96 2.56
N SER A 61 14.04 -46.36 3.65
CA SER A 61 13.28 -46.18 4.88
C SER A 61 13.16 -44.69 5.22
N ILE A 62 11.96 -44.25 5.62
CA ILE A 62 11.69 -42.85 5.94
C ILE A 62 11.21 -42.67 7.38
N TYR A 63 11.53 -41.52 7.96
CA TYR A 63 10.99 -41.05 9.23
C TYR A 63 10.46 -39.62 9.06
N VAL A 64 9.21 -39.35 9.45
CA VAL A 64 8.62 -38.01 9.34
C VAL A 64 8.86 -37.21 10.62
N ASN A 65 9.56 -36.07 10.51
CA ASN A 65 9.90 -35.21 11.65
C ASN A 65 9.31 -33.80 11.51
N GLY A 66 8.00 -33.69 11.65
CA GLY A 66 7.29 -32.41 11.63
C GLY A 66 6.10 -32.40 10.68
N TYR A 67 5.69 -31.20 10.27
CA TYR A 67 4.62 -31.03 9.30
C TYR A 67 5.07 -31.50 7.91
N THR A 68 4.17 -32.22 7.22
CA THR A 68 4.33 -32.74 5.87
C THR A 68 3.02 -32.55 5.10
N ASP A 69 3.14 -32.29 3.81
CA ASP A 69 2.03 -32.31 2.85
C ASP A 69 2.48 -33.12 1.61
N PRO A 70 1.89 -34.28 1.31
CA PRO A 70 0.80 -34.97 2.03
C PRO A 70 1.12 -35.30 3.50
N PRO A 71 0.11 -35.52 4.37
CA PRO A 71 0.32 -35.79 5.79
C PRO A 71 1.08 -37.09 6.03
N ALA A 72 1.75 -37.22 7.18
CA ALA A 72 2.59 -38.38 7.53
C ALA A 72 1.90 -39.75 7.37
N SER A 73 0.60 -39.82 7.64
CA SER A 73 -0.21 -41.04 7.43
C SER A 73 -0.32 -41.43 5.96
N GLU A 74 -0.40 -40.45 5.06
CA GLU A 74 -0.45 -40.66 3.63
C GLU A 74 0.95 -41.00 3.08
N LEU A 75 1.99 -40.30 3.53
CA LEU A 75 3.38 -40.65 3.17
C LEU A 75 3.76 -42.08 3.57
N ARG A 76 3.29 -42.53 4.75
CA ARG A 76 3.44 -43.91 5.20
C ARG A 76 2.82 -44.88 4.20
N ARG A 77 1.56 -44.65 3.82
CA ARG A 77 0.85 -45.48 2.84
C ARG A 77 1.60 -45.51 1.51
N LEU A 78 1.98 -44.34 0.98
CA LEU A 78 2.68 -44.20 -0.30
C LEU A 78 4.02 -44.93 -0.30
N ILE A 79 4.82 -44.83 0.76
CA ILE A 79 6.11 -45.53 0.83
C ILE A 79 5.91 -47.04 0.92
N GLN A 80 4.98 -47.52 1.74
CA GLN A 80 4.76 -48.96 1.94
C GLN A 80 4.23 -49.66 0.68
N ILE A 81 3.26 -49.06 -0.03
CA ILE A 81 2.70 -49.65 -1.26
C ILE A 81 3.72 -49.65 -2.42
N HIS A 82 4.74 -48.79 -2.37
CA HIS A 82 5.80 -48.67 -3.37
C HIS A 82 7.15 -49.29 -2.93
N GLY A 83 7.14 -50.15 -1.91
CA GLY A 83 8.26 -51.04 -1.55
C GLY A 83 9.27 -50.48 -0.53
N GLY A 84 9.01 -49.32 0.07
CA GLY A 84 9.85 -48.75 1.12
C GLY A 84 9.27 -48.95 2.53
N GLU A 85 10.06 -48.56 3.53
CA GLU A 85 9.73 -48.74 4.95
C GLU A 85 9.44 -47.40 5.65
N PHE A 86 8.48 -47.39 6.56
CA PHE A 86 8.13 -46.21 7.35
C PHE A 86 8.44 -46.46 8.84
N HIS A 87 9.38 -45.69 9.40
CA HIS A 87 9.71 -45.75 10.80
C HIS A 87 8.83 -44.80 11.61
N ILE A 88 8.17 -45.31 12.65
CA ILE A 88 7.37 -44.49 13.60
C ILE A 88 8.27 -43.63 14.48
N TYR A 89 9.45 -44.15 14.81
CA TYR A 89 10.50 -43.46 15.55
C TYR A 89 11.77 -43.49 14.72
N TYR A 90 12.57 -42.44 14.78
CA TYR A 90 13.87 -42.45 14.11
C TYR A 90 14.72 -43.62 14.61
N GLU A 91 15.16 -44.46 13.69
CA GLU A 91 16.05 -45.58 13.97
C GLU A 91 17.45 -45.32 13.43
N TYR A 92 18.45 -45.51 14.29
CA TYR A 92 19.82 -45.16 13.98
C TYR A 92 20.46 -46.16 13.03
N GLY A 93 21.04 -45.67 11.93
CA GLY A 93 21.74 -46.49 10.93
C GLY A 93 20.82 -47.20 9.93
N THR A 94 19.52 -47.30 10.23
CA THR A 94 18.52 -47.92 9.34
C THR A 94 17.65 -46.89 8.63
N THR A 95 17.38 -45.71 9.21
CA THR A 95 16.57 -44.65 8.57
C THR A 95 17.34 -43.97 7.44
N THR A 96 16.81 -44.00 6.21
CA THR A 96 17.49 -43.47 5.01
C THR A 96 17.25 -41.97 4.83
N TYR A 97 16.00 -41.51 5.01
CA TYR A 97 15.67 -40.09 4.96
C TYR A 97 14.77 -39.65 6.11
N THR A 98 15.07 -38.46 6.63
CA THR A 98 14.12 -37.72 7.46
C THR A 98 13.25 -36.86 6.53
N VAL A 99 11.94 -37.06 6.51
CA VAL A 99 11.01 -36.34 5.65
C VAL A 99 10.35 -35.19 6.42
N ALA A 100 10.41 -33.99 5.87
CA ALA A 100 9.77 -32.80 6.44
C ALA A 100 9.52 -31.76 5.33
N THR A 101 8.49 -30.91 5.48
CA THR A 101 8.35 -29.73 4.61
C THR A 101 9.34 -28.63 5.02
N HIS A 102 9.57 -28.48 6.33
CA HIS A 102 10.51 -27.51 6.92
C HIS A 102 11.17 -28.09 8.17
N VAL A 103 12.43 -27.70 8.44
CA VAL A 103 13.15 -28.07 9.68
C VAL A 103 13.73 -26.82 10.31
N ALA A 104 13.42 -26.56 11.59
CA ALA A 104 13.94 -25.41 12.33
C ALA A 104 15.45 -25.51 12.56
N THR A 105 16.18 -24.40 12.48
CA THR A 105 17.66 -24.37 12.58
C THR A 105 18.24 -25.00 13.85
N GLY A 106 17.52 -24.95 14.98
CA GLY A 106 17.92 -25.62 16.23
C GLY A 106 17.77 -27.15 16.22
N LYS A 107 17.01 -27.71 15.27
CA LYS A 107 17.01 -29.16 14.93
C LYS A 107 18.11 -29.47 13.92
N ILE A 108 18.42 -28.53 13.01
CA ILE A 108 19.49 -28.68 12.00
C ILE A 108 20.86 -28.81 12.66
N SER A 109 21.17 -27.99 13.67
CA SER A 109 22.44 -28.07 14.41
C SER A 109 22.61 -29.36 15.22
N LYS A 110 21.53 -30.16 15.36
CA LYS A 110 21.52 -31.48 15.99
C LYS A 110 21.48 -32.62 14.98
N LEU A 111 21.45 -32.32 13.66
CA LEU A 111 21.52 -33.33 12.61
C LEU A 111 22.91 -33.94 12.58
N ARG A 112 22.95 -35.24 12.36
CA ARG A 112 24.20 -35.99 12.31
C ARG A 112 24.80 -35.90 10.91
N LYS A 113 26.12 -36.10 10.80
CA LYS A 113 26.94 -35.84 9.60
C LYS A 113 26.44 -36.50 8.30
N ASN A 114 25.64 -37.55 8.39
CA ASN A 114 25.12 -38.33 7.25
C ASN A 114 23.59 -38.39 7.18
N GLU A 115 22.86 -37.58 7.97
CA GLU A 115 21.40 -37.58 7.97
C GLU A 115 20.86 -36.71 6.82
N LYS A 116 20.18 -37.33 5.84
CA LYS A 116 19.59 -36.64 4.69
C LYS A 116 18.15 -36.24 4.99
N ILE A 117 17.86 -34.94 4.91
CA ILE A 117 16.48 -34.43 5.01
C ILE A 117 15.94 -34.18 3.61
N ILE A 118 14.81 -34.80 3.28
CA ILE A 118 14.20 -34.73 1.96
C ILE A 118 12.76 -34.19 2.01
N HIS A 119 12.40 -33.40 1.02
CA HIS A 119 11.05 -32.84 0.90
C HIS A 119 10.04 -33.94 0.52
N PRO A 120 8.81 -33.95 1.08
CA PRO A 120 7.80 -34.99 0.80
C PRO A 120 7.41 -35.10 -0.69
N LYS A 121 7.53 -34.01 -1.46
CA LYS A 121 7.34 -34.04 -2.93
C LYS A 121 8.24 -35.04 -3.64
N TRP A 122 9.43 -35.36 -3.12
CA TRP A 122 10.27 -36.39 -3.75
C TRP A 122 9.54 -37.73 -3.86
N ILE A 123 8.74 -38.05 -2.84
CA ILE A 123 7.96 -39.29 -2.79
C ILE A 123 6.82 -39.21 -3.80
N VAL A 124 6.07 -38.11 -3.80
CA VAL A 124 4.91 -37.93 -4.69
C VAL A 124 5.34 -37.87 -6.16
N ASP A 125 6.34 -37.05 -6.47
CA ASP A 125 6.84 -36.85 -7.84
C ASP A 125 7.51 -38.12 -8.37
N SER A 126 8.20 -38.91 -7.53
CA SER A 126 8.78 -40.21 -7.95
C SER A 126 7.72 -41.26 -8.24
N ILE A 127 6.59 -41.22 -7.52
CA ILE A 127 5.44 -42.09 -7.79
C ILE A 127 4.76 -41.68 -9.10
N GLU A 128 4.53 -40.38 -9.30
CA GLU A 128 3.92 -39.84 -10.52
C GLU A 128 4.79 -40.11 -11.76
N ALA A 129 6.11 -39.96 -11.63
CA ALA A 129 7.06 -40.26 -12.70
C ALA A 129 7.25 -41.78 -12.94
N GLY A 130 6.69 -42.65 -12.09
CA GLY A 130 6.84 -44.10 -12.16
C GLY A 130 8.27 -44.61 -11.94
N LYS A 131 9.19 -43.74 -11.50
CA LYS A 131 10.60 -44.05 -11.26
C LYS A 131 11.16 -43.16 -10.16
N ARG A 132 12.16 -43.66 -9.43
CA ARG A 132 12.85 -42.91 -8.38
C ARG A 132 13.57 -41.70 -8.99
N LEU A 133 13.15 -40.49 -8.61
CA LEU A 133 13.78 -39.26 -9.09
C LEU A 133 15.08 -38.98 -8.33
N PRO A 134 16.03 -38.22 -8.93
CA PRO A 134 17.25 -37.81 -8.25
C PRO A 134 16.94 -37.04 -6.97
N GLU A 135 17.53 -37.47 -5.85
CA GLU A 135 17.27 -36.91 -4.52
C GLU A 135 17.81 -35.47 -4.37
N GLU A 136 18.82 -35.09 -5.15
CA GLU A 136 19.57 -33.84 -5.01
C GLU A 136 18.73 -32.58 -5.24
N ALA A 137 17.65 -32.71 -6.01
CA ALA A 137 16.69 -31.64 -6.27
C ALA A 137 15.68 -31.45 -5.11
N TYR A 138 15.58 -32.44 -4.22
CA TYR A 138 14.59 -32.50 -3.14
C TYR A 138 15.20 -32.51 -1.74
N LEU A 139 16.53 -32.62 -1.64
CA LEU A 139 17.26 -32.45 -0.39
C LEU A 139 17.05 -31.02 0.13
N ILE A 140 16.59 -30.90 1.37
CA ILE A 140 16.39 -29.62 2.03
C ILE A 140 17.75 -28.96 2.36
N TYR A 141 18.81 -29.77 2.49
CA TYR A 141 20.18 -29.31 2.75
C TYR A 141 21.19 -30.11 1.92
N LYS A 142 22.16 -29.41 1.30
CA LYS A 142 23.31 -30.02 0.61
C LYS A 142 24.55 -29.90 1.50
N ASN A 143 25.17 -31.02 1.86
CA ASN A 143 26.47 -31.04 2.52
C ASN A 143 27.55 -30.85 1.46
N THR A 144 28.11 -29.64 1.31
CA THR A 144 29.57 -29.35 1.27
C THR A 144 29.86 -27.89 0.94
N ASP A 145 31.01 -27.47 1.44
CA ASP A 145 31.68 -26.18 1.39
C ASP A 145 31.70 -25.43 0.05
N GLN A 146 31.67 -24.10 0.23
CA GLN A 146 32.27 -22.99 -0.53
C GLN A 146 32.56 -23.11 -2.04
N SER A 147 32.15 -22.03 -2.73
CA SER A 147 32.74 -21.45 -3.93
C SER A 147 32.72 -22.31 -5.20
N GLY A 148 31.79 -22.00 -6.11
CA GLY A 148 31.94 -22.43 -7.50
C GLY A 148 30.67 -22.59 -8.32
N ALA A 149 29.77 -21.62 -8.34
CA ALA A 149 28.75 -21.49 -9.40
C ALA A 149 28.02 -20.13 -9.31
N LEU A 150 28.74 -19.02 -9.40
CA LEU A 150 28.14 -17.68 -9.58
C LEU A 150 29.08 -16.79 -10.40
N SER A 151 29.50 -17.29 -11.56
CA SER A 151 30.26 -16.53 -12.55
C SER A 151 29.61 -16.66 -13.93
N LYS A 152 28.36 -16.22 -14.05
CA LYS A 152 27.70 -15.97 -15.34
C LYS A 152 26.44 -15.11 -15.17
N PHE A 153 26.57 -13.94 -14.57
CA PHE A 153 25.62 -12.85 -14.77
C PHE A 153 26.36 -11.51 -14.66
N VAL A 154 26.86 -11.06 -15.80
CA VAL A 154 27.31 -9.70 -16.06
C VAL A 154 26.06 -8.87 -16.34
N GLU A 155 25.57 -8.18 -15.30
CA GLU A 155 24.74 -6.95 -15.32
C GLU A 155 24.41 -6.60 -13.85
N ARG A 156 25.44 -6.34 -13.02
CA ARG A 156 25.31 -6.26 -11.54
C ARG A 156 25.26 -4.86 -10.94
N ASP A 157 25.44 -3.81 -11.73
CA ASP A 157 25.55 -2.45 -11.17
C ASP A 157 24.18 -1.82 -10.86
N GLU A 158 23.08 -2.21 -11.51
CA GLU A 158 21.75 -1.67 -11.19
C GLU A 158 20.99 -2.46 -10.10
N VAL A 159 21.24 -3.77 -10.00
CA VAL A 159 20.57 -4.65 -9.01
C VAL A 159 21.09 -4.40 -7.60
N THR A 160 22.40 -4.18 -7.44
CA THR A 160 23.03 -3.89 -6.14
C THR A 160 22.67 -2.50 -5.59
N ARG A 161 22.50 -1.49 -6.45
CA ARG A 161 22.07 -0.12 -6.08
C ARG A 161 20.59 0.00 -5.64
N ASN A 162 19.77 -1.01 -5.94
CA ASN A 162 18.32 -1.00 -5.66
C ASN A 162 17.89 -2.14 -4.73
N ALA A 163 18.84 -2.81 -4.06
CA ALA A 163 18.56 -3.84 -3.07
C ALA A 163 18.77 -3.29 -1.66
N ALA A 164 18.06 -3.85 -0.68
CA ALA A 164 18.06 -3.43 0.73
C ALA A 164 19.44 -3.50 1.42
N THR A 165 20.45 -4.08 0.78
CA THR A 165 21.83 -4.15 1.25
C THR A 165 22.63 -2.85 1.05
N ASP A 166 22.13 -1.89 0.25
CA ASP A 166 22.76 -0.57 0.10
C ASP A 166 22.43 0.33 1.31
N PRO A 167 23.41 0.92 2.02
CA PRO A 167 23.17 1.85 3.12
C PRO A 167 22.25 3.05 2.75
N ASN A 168 22.25 3.48 1.49
CA ASN A 168 21.40 4.57 0.99
C ASN A 168 20.05 4.09 0.44
N PHE A 169 19.75 2.79 0.53
CA PHE A 169 18.56 2.20 -0.07
C PHE A 169 17.26 2.86 0.41
N ILE A 170 17.11 3.12 1.72
CA ILE A 170 15.86 3.70 2.24
C ILE A 170 15.61 5.11 1.67
N ASN A 171 16.66 5.94 1.58
CA ASN A 171 16.57 7.27 0.98
C ASN A 171 16.21 7.19 -0.51
N ASN A 172 16.87 6.29 -1.25
CA ASN A 172 16.59 6.09 -2.68
C ASN A 172 15.18 5.53 -2.92
N PHE A 173 14.72 4.60 -2.08
CA PHE A 173 13.38 4.02 -2.13
C PHE A 173 12.32 5.08 -1.88
N TYR A 174 12.45 5.87 -0.82
CA TYR A 174 11.50 6.94 -0.51
C TYR A 174 11.52 8.09 -1.51
N GLY A 175 12.70 8.44 -2.05
CA GLY A 175 12.83 9.44 -3.11
C GLY A 175 12.18 9.03 -4.44
N ARG A 176 11.91 7.74 -4.64
CA ARG A 176 11.25 7.19 -5.84
C ARG A 176 9.84 6.67 -5.58
N SER A 177 9.42 6.53 -4.33
CA SER A 177 8.13 5.93 -3.98
C SER A 177 7.01 6.97 -3.97
N ARG A 178 6.09 6.88 -4.95
CA ARG A 178 4.86 7.69 -4.94
C ARG A 178 3.96 7.44 -3.74
N LEU A 179 3.88 6.19 -3.26
CA LEU A 179 3.02 5.83 -2.14
C LEU A 179 3.53 6.46 -0.85
N HIS A 180 4.85 6.53 -0.70
CA HIS A 180 5.47 7.30 0.36
C HIS A 180 5.15 8.80 0.22
N LEU A 181 5.34 9.38 -0.97
CA LEU A 181 5.05 10.80 -1.23
C LEU A 181 3.61 11.17 -0.82
N ILE A 182 2.60 10.47 -1.33
CA ILE A 182 1.19 10.81 -1.07
C ILE A 182 0.83 10.67 0.40
N SER A 183 1.40 9.67 1.08
CA SER A 183 1.16 9.45 2.52
C SER A 183 1.79 10.57 3.35
N THR A 184 3.01 10.99 3.00
CA THR A 184 3.70 12.11 3.64
C THR A 184 2.97 13.43 3.38
N LEU A 185 2.56 13.71 2.15
CA LEU A 185 1.83 14.94 1.82
C LEU A 185 0.46 15.01 2.49
N ALA A 186 -0.28 13.91 2.55
CA ALA A 186 -1.57 13.87 3.25
C ALA A 186 -1.42 14.19 4.75
N GLU A 187 -0.34 13.73 5.40
CA GLU A 187 -0.03 14.10 6.78
C GLU A 187 0.39 15.58 6.88
N GLU A 188 1.25 16.06 5.98
CA GLU A 188 1.69 17.46 5.96
C GLU A 188 0.52 18.44 5.78
N MET A 189 -0.47 18.10 4.93
CA MET A 189 -1.66 18.93 4.73
C MET A 189 -2.62 18.86 5.92
N ARG A 190 -2.76 17.70 6.58
CA ARG A 190 -3.50 17.59 7.85
C ARG A 190 -2.89 18.47 8.94
N GLN A 191 -1.56 18.43 9.06
CA GLN A 191 -0.84 19.29 10.00
C GLN A 191 -1.00 20.78 9.64
N TYR A 192 -0.84 21.14 8.37
CA TYR A 192 -1.01 22.52 7.89
C TYR A 192 -2.39 23.09 8.24
N VAL A 193 -3.46 22.35 7.97
CA VAL A 193 -4.83 22.79 8.32
C VAL A 193 -5.01 22.92 9.84
N SER A 194 -4.44 22.00 10.62
CA SER A 194 -4.48 22.09 12.09
C SER A 194 -3.74 23.31 12.63
N GLU A 195 -2.57 23.64 12.07
CA GLU A 195 -1.79 24.82 12.46
C GLU A 195 -2.54 26.12 12.13
N LEU A 196 -3.20 26.19 10.97
CA LEU A 196 -4.02 27.35 10.62
C LEU A 196 -5.20 27.55 11.58
N ARG A 197 -5.87 26.47 12.00
CA ARG A 197 -6.99 26.54 12.96
C ARG A 197 -6.56 26.96 14.35
N ASN A 198 -5.39 26.52 14.79
CA ASN A 198 -4.83 26.85 16.10
C ASN A 198 -4.09 28.21 16.12
N GLY A 199 -3.92 28.83 14.95
CA GLY A 199 -3.26 30.12 14.79
C GLY A 199 -4.13 31.31 15.25
N PRO A 200 -3.55 32.52 15.25
CA PRO A 200 -4.30 33.75 15.53
C PRO A 200 -5.42 33.97 14.48
N ASN A 201 -6.45 34.73 14.85
CA ASN A 201 -7.68 34.97 14.07
C ASN A 201 -7.50 34.87 12.54
N PRO A 202 -8.16 33.91 11.87
CA PRO A 202 -7.96 33.69 10.46
C PRO A 202 -8.44 34.87 9.61
N VAL A 203 -7.65 35.25 8.62
CA VAL A 203 -8.00 36.30 7.64
C VAL A 203 -8.28 35.64 6.30
N PHE A 204 -9.52 35.78 5.83
CA PHE A 204 -9.99 35.13 4.59
C PHE A 204 -9.96 36.10 3.40
N LEU A 205 -8.77 36.31 2.85
CA LEU A 205 -8.50 37.30 1.80
C LEU A 205 -9.31 37.09 0.50
N SER A 206 -9.66 35.85 0.17
CA SER A 206 -10.36 35.55 -1.09
C SER A 206 -11.88 35.69 -0.99
N ARG A 207 -12.45 35.89 0.21
CA ARG A 207 -13.91 36.09 0.36
C ARG A 207 -14.44 37.32 -0.38
N GLN A 208 -13.59 38.32 -0.65
CA GLN A 208 -13.96 39.48 -1.48
C GLN A 208 -14.42 39.08 -2.90
N ARG A 209 -13.93 37.95 -3.43
CA ARG A 209 -14.34 37.43 -4.75
C ARG A 209 -15.79 36.93 -4.75
N LEU A 210 -16.35 36.66 -3.58
CA LEU A 210 -17.71 36.14 -3.39
C LEU A 210 -18.75 37.26 -3.21
N LEU A 211 -18.33 38.53 -3.14
CA LEU A 211 -19.24 39.67 -3.01
C LEU A 211 -20.37 39.68 -4.07
N PRO A 212 -20.16 39.29 -5.34
CA PRO A 212 -21.23 39.21 -6.33
C PRO A 212 -22.32 38.17 -6.03
N LEU A 213 -22.07 37.23 -5.10
CA LEU A 213 -23.01 36.15 -4.73
C LEU A 213 -23.79 36.46 -3.44
N VAL A 214 -23.54 37.61 -2.81
CA VAL A 214 -24.21 38.01 -1.58
C VAL A 214 -25.68 38.29 -1.86
N CYS A 215 -26.57 37.66 -1.10
CA CYS A 215 -28.00 37.78 -1.23
C CYS A 215 -28.57 38.73 -0.16
N GLU A 216 -29.35 39.74 -0.59
CA GLU A 216 -30.07 40.63 0.33
C GLU A 216 -31.12 39.85 1.13
N ASN A 217 -31.88 38.98 0.46
CA ASN A 217 -32.94 38.14 1.01
C ASN A 217 -32.41 36.79 1.55
N PHE A 218 -31.31 36.82 2.29
CA PHE A 218 -30.76 35.63 2.92
C PHE A 218 -31.58 35.23 4.16
N GLU A 219 -32.11 34.01 4.14
CA GLU A 219 -32.79 33.38 5.29
C GLU A 219 -31.84 32.46 6.06
N SER A 220 -31.30 31.45 5.36
CA SER A 220 -30.39 30.44 5.89
C SER A 220 -29.52 29.87 4.76
N PRO A 221 -28.35 29.28 5.07
CA PRO A 221 -27.55 28.64 4.04
C PRO A 221 -28.27 27.39 3.49
N PRO A 222 -27.98 26.97 2.24
CA PRO A 222 -28.49 25.71 1.69
C PRO A 222 -28.10 24.50 2.54
N GLU A 223 -28.83 23.39 2.42
CA GLU A 223 -28.48 22.14 3.12
C GLU A 223 -27.25 21.45 2.49
N GLU A 224 -26.99 21.68 1.19
CA GLU A 224 -25.87 21.09 0.46
C GLU A 224 -24.64 22.00 0.50
N THR A 225 -23.98 22.09 1.65
CA THR A 225 -22.76 22.90 1.84
C THR A 225 -21.47 22.11 1.84
N ILE A 226 -21.56 20.77 1.92
CA ILE A 226 -20.40 19.91 2.00
C ILE A 226 -19.83 19.72 0.60
N CYS A 227 -18.62 20.21 0.39
CA CYS A 227 -17.89 20.11 -0.85
C CYS A 227 -16.81 19.04 -0.73
N HIS A 228 -16.65 18.23 -1.76
CA HIS A 228 -15.51 17.35 -1.95
C HIS A 228 -14.74 17.83 -3.16
N VAL A 229 -13.52 18.31 -2.94
CA VAL A 229 -12.65 18.92 -3.96
C VAL A 229 -11.54 17.93 -4.30
N ASP A 230 -11.40 17.59 -5.59
CA ASP A 230 -10.46 16.58 -6.08
C ASP A 230 -9.84 17.01 -7.43
N LEU A 231 -8.51 17.17 -7.47
CA LEU A 231 -7.77 17.48 -8.69
C LEU A 231 -7.86 16.36 -9.73
N ASP A 232 -8.11 16.75 -10.97
CA ASP A 232 -8.25 15.81 -12.06
C ASP A 232 -6.93 15.17 -12.46
N CYS A 233 -6.93 13.83 -12.48
CA CYS A 233 -5.78 12.98 -12.83
C CYS A 233 -4.43 13.49 -12.32
N PHE A 234 -4.39 14.02 -11.09
CA PHE A 234 -3.37 14.88 -10.49
C PHE A 234 -1.96 14.81 -11.07
N PHE A 235 -1.28 13.65 -11.01
CA PHE A 235 0.11 13.56 -11.48
C PHE A 235 0.28 13.83 -12.98
N VAL A 236 -0.73 13.50 -13.79
CA VAL A 236 -0.76 13.82 -15.23
C VAL A 236 -0.96 15.31 -15.42
N SER A 237 -1.99 15.90 -14.78
CA SER A 237 -2.26 17.34 -14.88
C SER A 237 -1.03 18.17 -14.53
N VAL A 238 -0.33 17.84 -13.44
CA VAL A 238 0.91 18.53 -13.07
C VAL A 238 2.00 18.35 -14.14
N ALA A 239 2.16 17.15 -14.70
CA ALA A 239 3.15 16.88 -15.74
C ALA A 239 2.84 17.60 -17.07
N LEU A 240 1.57 17.89 -17.36
CA LEU A 240 1.12 18.58 -18.56
C LEU A 240 1.31 20.10 -18.49
N ARG A 241 1.45 20.69 -17.29
CA ARG A 241 1.74 22.14 -17.10
C ARG A 241 2.96 22.63 -17.90
N THR A 242 3.93 21.75 -18.12
CA THR A 242 5.17 22.04 -18.86
C THR A 242 5.20 21.41 -20.26
N ARG A 243 4.13 20.72 -20.66
CA ARG A 243 4.01 19.98 -21.91
C ARG A 243 2.63 20.14 -22.56
N PRO A 244 2.33 21.36 -23.06
CA PRO A 244 1.05 21.64 -23.71
C PRO A 244 0.85 20.81 -24.99
N ASP A 245 1.93 20.36 -25.62
CA ASP A 245 1.94 19.47 -26.79
C ASP A 245 1.33 18.08 -26.52
N LEU A 246 1.16 17.72 -25.24
CA LEU A 246 0.60 16.44 -24.80
C LEU A 246 -0.86 16.55 -24.30
N ILE A 247 -1.45 17.74 -24.29
CA ILE A 247 -2.87 17.93 -23.95
C ILE A 247 -3.72 17.25 -25.04
N GLY A 248 -4.76 16.52 -24.64
CA GLY A 248 -5.59 15.75 -25.58
C GLY A 248 -5.02 14.41 -26.01
N LYS A 249 -3.86 13.98 -25.47
CA LYS A 249 -3.21 12.70 -25.81
C LYS A 249 -3.28 11.69 -24.66
N PRO A 250 -3.28 10.38 -24.94
CA PRO A 250 -3.28 9.36 -23.90
C PRO A 250 -1.93 9.33 -23.18
N VAL A 251 -1.89 9.95 -22.01
CA VAL A 251 -0.71 10.08 -21.15
C VAL A 251 -0.87 9.27 -19.86
N ALA A 252 0.24 8.67 -19.37
CA ALA A 252 0.35 7.99 -18.09
C ALA A 252 1.65 8.34 -17.35
N ILE A 253 1.61 8.44 -16.02
CA ILE A 253 2.80 8.60 -15.17
C ILE A 253 3.26 7.25 -14.65
N THR A 254 4.52 6.91 -14.86
CA THR A 254 5.10 5.62 -14.43
C THR A 254 6.62 5.70 -14.35
N HIS A 255 7.26 4.73 -13.68
CA HIS A 255 8.73 4.60 -13.68
C HIS A 255 9.27 4.07 -15.01
N SER A 256 8.44 3.33 -15.76
CA SER A 256 8.82 2.73 -17.03
C SER A 256 8.82 3.76 -18.16
N ARG A 257 9.93 3.83 -18.91
CA ARG A 257 9.98 4.58 -20.18
C ARG A 257 9.54 3.75 -21.39
N GLY A 258 8.99 2.55 -21.16
CA GLY A 258 8.32 1.76 -22.20
C GLY A 258 9.23 1.06 -23.23
N LEU A 259 10.54 0.95 -22.99
CA LEU A 259 11.52 0.41 -23.96
C LEU A 259 12.08 -1.00 -23.63
N ASN A 260 11.96 -1.48 -22.38
CA ASN A 260 12.57 -2.75 -21.96
C ASN A 260 11.52 -3.80 -21.54
N ALA A 261 11.86 -5.10 -21.61
CA ALA A 261 10.96 -6.21 -21.24
C ALA A 261 10.46 -6.14 -19.77
N SER A 262 11.32 -5.70 -18.84
CA SER A 262 10.98 -5.44 -17.43
C SER A 262 10.14 -4.17 -17.21
N ALA A 263 10.07 -3.29 -18.22
CA ALA A 263 9.34 -2.03 -18.18
C ALA A 263 7.81 -2.24 -18.25
N GLY A 264 7.35 -3.44 -18.62
CA GLY A 264 5.93 -3.79 -18.66
C GLY A 264 5.27 -3.92 -17.28
N MET A 265 6.03 -4.23 -16.22
CA MET A 265 5.50 -4.50 -14.87
C MET A 265 5.50 -3.27 -13.94
N SER A 266 5.89 -2.11 -14.47
CA SER A 266 5.71 -0.85 -13.73
C SER A 266 4.23 -0.51 -13.66
N GLU A 267 3.80 0.06 -12.55
CA GLU A 267 2.42 0.53 -12.37
C GLU A 267 2.23 1.88 -13.05
N VAL A 268 1.02 2.07 -13.59
CA VAL A 268 0.50 3.38 -13.99
C VAL A 268 0.00 4.10 -12.74
N ALA A 269 0.65 5.20 -12.37
CA ALA A 269 0.29 5.94 -11.19
C ALA A 269 -0.97 6.79 -11.36
N SER A 270 -0.98 7.56 -12.44
CA SER A 270 -2.10 8.33 -12.91
C SER A 270 -2.13 8.25 -14.43
N CYS A 271 -3.32 8.23 -15.01
CA CYS A 271 -3.54 8.32 -16.44
C CYS A 271 -4.56 9.41 -16.77
N SER A 272 -4.33 10.06 -17.91
CA SER A 272 -5.19 11.05 -18.56
C SER A 272 -6.59 10.50 -18.83
N TYR A 273 -7.58 11.38 -19.02
CA TYR A 273 -8.95 10.93 -19.32
C TYR A 273 -9.05 10.31 -20.71
N GLU A 274 -8.21 10.75 -21.63
CA GLU A 274 -7.99 10.19 -22.96
C GLU A 274 -7.49 8.75 -22.87
N ALA A 275 -6.53 8.46 -21.99
CA ALA A 275 -6.10 7.09 -21.72
C ALA A 275 -7.19 6.25 -21.04
N ARG A 276 -7.98 6.85 -20.13
CA ARG A 276 -9.12 6.16 -19.48
C ARG A 276 -10.21 5.79 -20.48
N ALA A 277 -10.46 6.62 -21.49
CA ALA A 277 -11.39 6.32 -22.56
C ALA A 277 -10.96 5.08 -23.37
N CYS A 278 -9.65 4.85 -23.51
CA CYS A 278 -9.10 3.61 -24.08
C CYS A 278 -9.11 2.41 -23.12
N GLY A 279 -9.61 2.55 -21.88
CA GLY A 279 -9.67 1.48 -20.89
C GLY A 279 -8.47 1.39 -19.93
N VAL A 280 -7.50 2.31 -20.01
CA VAL A 280 -6.38 2.38 -19.05
C VAL A 280 -6.89 2.81 -17.67
N ARG A 281 -6.37 2.20 -16.61
CA ARG A 281 -6.78 2.50 -15.22
C ARG A 281 -5.58 2.80 -14.34
N ASN A 282 -5.76 3.66 -13.34
CA ASN A 282 -4.75 3.85 -12.30
C ASN A 282 -4.49 2.51 -11.57
N GLY A 283 -3.23 2.21 -11.29
CA GLY A 283 -2.81 0.98 -10.62
C GLY A 283 -2.61 -0.22 -11.55
N CYS A 284 -3.03 -0.17 -12.82
CA CYS A 284 -2.73 -1.25 -13.77
C CYS A 284 -1.25 -1.25 -14.18
N TYR A 285 -0.77 -2.38 -14.71
CA TYR A 285 0.59 -2.48 -15.24
C TYR A 285 0.69 -1.81 -16.62
N VAL A 286 1.84 -1.21 -16.91
CA VAL A 286 2.12 -0.57 -18.21
C VAL A 286 1.94 -1.54 -19.37
N ARG A 287 2.27 -2.83 -19.21
CA ARG A 287 2.02 -3.87 -20.22
C ARG A 287 0.53 -3.98 -20.58
N GLN A 288 -0.32 -4.02 -19.57
CA GLN A 288 -1.78 -4.07 -19.75
C GLN A 288 -2.33 -2.74 -20.30
N ALA A 289 -1.78 -1.62 -19.85
CA ALA A 289 -2.17 -0.31 -20.35
C ALA A 289 -1.84 -0.15 -21.85
N LYS A 290 -0.64 -0.59 -22.27
CA LYS A 290 -0.23 -0.57 -23.68
C LYS A 290 -0.96 -1.57 -24.55
N SER A 291 -1.46 -2.69 -24.00
CA SER A 291 -2.26 -3.63 -24.80
C SER A 291 -3.63 -3.06 -25.17
N VAL A 292 -4.21 -2.19 -24.32
CA VAL A 292 -5.49 -1.52 -24.62
C VAL A 292 -5.31 -0.15 -25.29
N CYS A 293 -4.16 0.49 -25.09
CA CYS A 293 -3.80 1.78 -25.68
C CYS A 293 -2.35 1.75 -26.19
N PRO A 294 -2.11 1.29 -27.43
CA PRO A 294 -0.75 1.18 -27.99
C PRO A 294 0.01 2.52 -28.03
N ASP A 295 -0.71 3.62 -28.26
CA ASP A 295 -0.16 4.98 -28.35
C ASP A 295 0.06 5.66 -26.98
N LEU A 296 -0.04 4.90 -25.88
CA LEU A 296 0.09 5.44 -24.53
C LEU A 296 1.48 6.06 -24.27
N ILE A 297 1.48 7.35 -23.95
CA ILE A 297 2.67 8.13 -23.67
C ILE A 297 3.02 8.02 -22.17
N CYS A 298 4.12 7.34 -21.86
CA CYS A 298 4.60 7.18 -20.48
C CYS A 298 5.58 8.30 -20.10
N LEU A 299 5.27 9.01 -19.01
CA LEU A 299 6.02 10.14 -18.51
C LEU A 299 6.57 9.85 -17.09
N PRO A 300 7.75 10.41 -16.73
CA PRO A 300 8.32 10.22 -15.41
C PRO A 300 7.57 11.04 -14.35
N TYR A 301 7.75 10.66 -13.09
CA TYR A 301 7.26 11.41 -11.93
C TYR A 301 7.95 12.78 -11.78
N GLN A 302 7.21 13.76 -11.31
CA GLN A 302 7.65 15.11 -10.96
C GLN A 302 7.38 15.39 -9.46
N PHE A 303 8.04 14.64 -8.57
CA PHE A 303 7.75 14.62 -7.13
C PHE A 303 7.67 16.01 -6.48
N GLU A 304 8.63 16.89 -6.74
CA GLU A 304 8.65 18.24 -6.15
C GLU A 304 7.49 19.10 -6.64
N GLU A 305 7.12 19.01 -7.92
CA GLU A 305 5.98 19.75 -8.47
C GLU A 305 4.65 19.27 -7.86
N TYR A 306 4.52 17.98 -7.57
CA TYR A 306 3.35 17.45 -6.85
C TYR A 306 3.25 18.06 -5.45
N ARG A 307 4.36 18.22 -4.73
CA ARG A 307 4.37 18.89 -3.42
C ARG A 307 3.93 20.35 -3.53
N VAL A 308 4.45 21.07 -4.53
CA VAL A 308 4.10 22.48 -4.77
C VAL A 308 2.61 22.64 -5.07
N VAL A 309 2.07 21.87 -6.00
CA VAL A 309 0.65 21.98 -6.39
C VAL A 309 -0.28 21.53 -5.26
N SER A 310 0.07 20.45 -4.55
CA SER A 310 -0.66 19.99 -3.36
C SER A 310 -0.77 21.10 -2.33
N LYS A 311 0.33 21.81 -2.05
CA LYS A 311 0.31 22.92 -1.13
C LYS A 311 -0.57 24.08 -1.61
N LEU A 312 -0.45 24.46 -2.89
CA LEU A 312 -1.21 25.57 -3.48
C LEU A 312 -2.73 25.36 -3.38
N ILE A 313 -3.25 24.14 -3.61
CA ILE A 313 -4.69 23.93 -3.49
C ILE A 313 -5.20 24.15 -2.05
N TYR A 314 -4.44 23.73 -1.04
CA TYR A 314 -4.81 23.96 0.36
C TYR A 314 -4.71 25.43 0.72
N GLU A 315 -3.70 26.15 0.21
CA GLU A 315 -3.57 27.61 0.37
C GLU A 315 -4.75 28.35 -0.29
N VAL A 316 -5.19 27.92 -1.49
CA VAL A 316 -6.33 28.53 -2.19
C VAL A 316 -7.59 28.40 -1.33
N ILE A 317 -7.93 27.19 -0.87
CA ILE A 317 -9.13 26.94 -0.08
C ILE A 317 -9.06 27.64 1.28
N SER A 318 -7.90 27.65 1.95
CA SER A 318 -7.74 28.28 3.27
C SER A 318 -7.96 29.80 3.25
N ARG A 319 -7.88 30.46 2.09
CA ARG A 319 -8.22 31.88 1.94
C ARG A 319 -9.74 32.14 1.94
N TYR A 320 -10.56 31.11 1.89
CA TYR A 320 -12.02 31.19 1.99
C TYR A 320 -12.53 30.73 3.35
N THR A 321 -12.10 29.54 3.80
CA THR A 321 -12.54 28.92 5.05
C THR A 321 -11.48 27.98 5.62
N LEU A 322 -11.48 27.77 6.94
CA LEU A 322 -10.67 26.73 7.61
C LEU A 322 -11.48 25.46 7.95
N ASP A 323 -12.74 25.39 7.51
CA ASP A 323 -13.61 24.21 7.66
C ASP A 323 -13.23 23.12 6.65
N ILE A 324 -11.96 22.71 6.67
CA ILE A 324 -11.33 21.78 5.73
C ILE A 324 -11.01 20.44 6.42
N ARG A 325 -11.42 19.31 5.84
CA ARG A 325 -10.87 17.99 6.19
C ARG A 325 -9.89 17.55 5.11
N ALA A 326 -8.61 17.60 5.43
CA ALA A 326 -7.56 17.13 4.53
C ALA A 326 -7.63 15.60 4.36
N VAL A 327 -7.84 15.12 3.12
CA VAL A 327 -7.98 13.68 2.81
C VAL A 327 -6.68 13.13 2.23
N SER A 328 -6.15 13.79 1.19
CA SER A 328 -4.92 13.43 0.50
C SER A 328 -4.12 14.68 0.10
N CYS A 329 -3.07 14.48 -0.71
CA CYS A 329 -2.35 15.59 -1.33
C CYS A 329 -3.18 16.40 -2.34
N ASP A 330 -4.24 15.81 -2.88
CA ASP A 330 -5.02 16.34 -4.01
C ASP A 330 -6.55 16.28 -3.80
N GLU A 331 -6.99 15.79 -2.64
CA GLU A 331 -8.38 15.56 -2.23
C GLU A 331 -8.62 16.18 -0.84
N MET A 332 -9.73 16.90 -0.68
CA MET A 332 -10.17 17.44 0.61
C MET A 332 -11.70 17.59 0.68
N TYR A 333 -12.24 17.60 1.89
CA TYR A 333 -13.60 18.10 2.12
C TYR A 333 -13.56 19.53 2.64
N VAL A 334 -14.57 20.32 2.27
CA VAL A 334 -14.74 21.70 2.71
C VAL A 334 -16.20 21.89 3.11
N ASP A 335 -16.46 22.38 4.31
CA ASP A 335 -17.79 22.85 4.69
C ASP A 335 -17.93 24.32 4.33
N LEU A 336 -18.92 24.66 3.51
CA LEU A 336 -19.23 26.03 3.18
C LEU A 336 -20.33 26.63 4.06
N ASN A 337 -20.90 25.87 5.01
CA ASN A 337 -22.04 26.32 5.82
C ASN A 337 -21.74 27.64 6.58
N SER A 338 -20.62 27.68 7.30
CA SER A 338 -20.19 28.87 8.07
C SER A 338 -19.92 30.04 7.14
N LEU A 339 -19.20 29.80 6.04
CA LEU A 339 -18.86 30.80 5.03
C LEU A 339 -20.12 31.41 4.39
N CYS A 340 -21.05 30.57 3.95
CA CYS A 340 -22.29 31.00 3.33
C CYS A 340 -23.17 31.77 4.31
N SER A 341 -23.20 31.37 5.58
CA SER A 341 -23.92 32.09 6.63
C SER A 341 -23.35 33.47 6.90
N GLU A 342 -22.04 33.58 7.10
CA GLU A 342 -21.34 34.83 7.40
C GLU A 342 -21.42 35.83 6.24
N MET A 343 -21.32 35.33 5.00
CA MET A 343 -21.34 36.14 3.79
C MET A 343 -22.75 36.32 3.20
N ARG A 344 -23.79 35.70 3.79
CA ARG A 344 -25.18 35.71 3.28
C ARG A 344 -25.31 35.19 1.85
N ILE A 345 -24.67 34.06 1.54
CA ILE A 345 -24.64 33.45 0.20
C ILE A 345 -25.58 32.25 0.15
N MET A 346 -26.47 32.22 -0.85
CA MET A 346 -27.34 31.06 -1.15
C MET A 346 -26.84 30.21 -2.33
N ASP A 347 -26.04 30.77 -3.22
CA ASP A 347 -25.51 30.06 -4.40
C ASP A 347 -24.18 29.36 -4.09
N VAL A 348 -24.25 28.17 -3.52
CA VAL A 348 -23.07 27.31 -3.24
C VAL A 348 -22.34 26.94 -4.53
N MET A 349 -23.07 26.69 -5.62
CA MET A 349 -22.46 26.32 -6.90
C MET A 349 -21.66 27.48 -7.51
N GLY A 350 -22.13 28.72 -7.34
CA GLY A 350 -21.37 29.92 -7.69
C GLY A 350 -20.06 30.04 -6.91
N VAL A 351 -20.07 29.76 -5.59
CA VAL A 351 -18.84 29.74 -4.77
C VAL A 351 -17.88 28.68 -5.29
N VAL A 352 -18.37 27.48 -5.58
CA VAL A 352 -17.58 26.37 -6.15
C VAL A 352 -16.97 26.74 -7.50
N SER A 353 -17.70 27.41 -8.38
CA SER A 353 -17.19 27.89 -9.67
C SER A 353 -16.00 28.84 -9.49
N ILE A 354 -16.14 29.83 -8.61
CA ILE A 354 -15.07 30.81 -8.33
C ILE A 354 -13.83 30.13 -7.75
N ILE A 355 -14.03 29.19 -6.83
CA ILE A 355 -12.94 28.41 -6.22
C ILE A 355 -12.21 27.58 -7.29
N ARG A 356 -12.95 26.87 -8.17
CA ARG A 356 -12.37 26.08 -9.26
C ARG A 356 -11.56 26.93 -10.22
N GLU A 357 -12.07 28.10 -10.60
CA GLU A 357 -11.36 29.05 -11.45
C GLU A 357 -10.06 29.55 -10.79
N GLU A 358 -10.08 29.84 -9.49
CA GLU A 358 -8.88 30.26 -8.77
C GLU A 358 -7.87 29.12 -8.62
N ILE A 359 -8.32 27.89 -8.33
CA ILE A 359 -7.46 26.70 -8.34
C ILE A 359 -6.79 26.56 -9.71
N HIS A 360 -7.55 26.66 -10.81
CA HIS A 360 -6.99 26.56 -12.15
C HIS A 360 -5.99 27.69 -12.45
N ALA A 361 -6.33 28.93 -12.10
CA ALA A 361 -5.45 30.08 -12.33
C ALA A 361 -4.09 29.93 -11.63
N GLU A 362 -4.08 29.45 -10.39
CA GLU A 362 -2.85 29.34 -9.59
C GLU A 362 -2.05 28.05 -9.84
N THR A 363 -2.74 26.95 -10.11
CA THR A 363 -2.08 25.64 -10.26
C THR A 363 -1.85 25.24 -11.71
N GLN A 364 -2.62 25.81 -12.65
CA GLN A 364 -2.74 25.34 -14.03
C GLN A 364 -3.26 23.89 -14.13
N CYS A 365 -3.98 23.44 -13.09
CA CYS A 365 -4.62 22.13 -13.01
C CYS A 365 -6.13 22.30 -12.78
N ASN A 366 -6.93 21.40 -13.35
CA ASN A 366 -8.37 21.38 -13.13
C ASN A 366 -8.72 20.60 -11.86
N ALA A 367 -9.70 21.08 -11.11
CA ALA A 367 -10.27 20.38 -9.96
C ALA A 367 -11.77 20.16 -10.18
N SER A 368 -12.24 18.93 -9.97
CA SER A 368 -13.66 18.62 -9.98
C SER A 368 -14.21 18.67 -8.56
N VAL A 369 -15.44 19.18 -8.42
CA VAL A 369 -16.04 19.42 -7.09
C VAL A 369 -17.44 18.84 -7.03
N GLY A 370 -17.65 17.93 -6.10
CA GLY A 370 -18.98 17.42 -5.77
C GLY A 370 -19.53 18.12 -4.54
N VAL A 371 -20.82 18.46 -4.59
CA VAL A 371 -21.55 19.13 -3.50
C VAL A 371 -22.67 18.22 -3.02
N GLY A 372 -22.90 18.18 -1.72
CA GLY A 372 -23.98 17.42 -1.11
C GLY A 372 -24.22 17.79 0.35
N SER A 373 -25.22 17.15 0.96
CA SER A 373 -25.61 17.37 2.36
C SER A 373 -24.85 16.50 3.38
N SER A 374 -23.96 15.64 2.90
CA SER A 374 -23.03 14.85 3.69
C SER A 374 -21.75 14.57 2.91
N MET A 375 -20.71 14.14 3.61
CA MET A 375 -19.43 13.78 3.00
C MET A 375 -19.57 12.66 1.95
N LEU A 376 -20.34 11.61 2.26
CA LEU A 376 -20.66 10.55 1.30
C LEU A 376 -21.23 11.11 -0.01
N ILE A 377 -22.27 11.94 0.09
CA ILE A 377 -22.95 12.48 -1.09
C ILE A 377 -22.01 13.40 -1.86
N ALA A 378 -21.29 14.31 -1.20
CA ALA A 378 -20.31 15.17 -1.85
C ALA A 378 -19.22 14.37 -2.60
N ARG A 379 -18.73 13.29 -2.00
CA ARG A 379 -17.73 12.41 -2.63
C ARG A 379 -18.29 11.71 -3.87
N LEU A 380 -19.51 11.17 -3.78
CA LEU A 380 -20.17 10.52 -4.91
C LEU A 380 -20.47 11.54 -6.01
N SER A 381 -20.99 12.73 -5.67
CA SER A 381 -21.20 13.84 -6.59
C SER A 381 -19.93 14.18 -7.38
N THR A 382 -18.76 14.14 -6.73
CA THR A 382 -17.48 14.45 -7.41
C THR A 382 -17.17 13.45 -8.52
N ARG A 383 -17.57 12.18 -8.38
CA ARG A 383 -17.38 11.17 -9.43
C ARG A 383 -18.19 11.50 -10.68
N HIS A 384 -19.41 12.03 -10.50
CA HIS A 384 -20.26 12.51 -11.59
C HIS A 384 -19.82 13.88 -12.14
N ALA A 385 -19.11 14.66 -11.33
CA ALA A 385 -18.54 15.94 -11.72
C ALA A 385 -17.28 15.81 -12.61
N LYS A 386 -16.54 14.69 -12.50
CA LYS A 386 -15.29 14.48 -13.24
C LYS A 386 -15.54 14.15 -14.73
N PRO A 387 -14.71 14.67 -15.66
CA PRO A 387 -13.59 15.61 -15.48
C PRO A 387 -13.99 17.09 -15.55
N ASN A 388 -13.19 17.95 -14.91
CA ASN A 388 -13.27 19.40 -14.92
C ASN A 388 -14.69 19.94 -14.73
N GLY A 389 -15.49 19.34 -13.86
CA GLY A 389 -16.88 19.71 -13.65
C GLY A 389 -17.25 19.84 -12.18
N GLN A 390 -18.43 20.39 -11.94
CA GLN A 390 -19.04 20.49 -10.63
C GLN A 390 -20.43 19.88 -10.66
N PHE A 391 -20.81 19.18 -9.60
CA PHE A 391 -22.08 18.48 -9.54
C PHE A 391 -22.65 18.55 -8.13
N VAL A 392 -23.94 18.82 -8.01
CA VAL A 392 -24.65 18.86 -6.72
C VAL A 392 -25.76 17.82 -6.73
N VAL A 393 -25.90 17.09 -5.63
CA VAL A 393 -27.05 16.23 -5.37
C VAL A 393 -27.86 16.90 -4.27
N LYS A 394 -29.08 17.32 -4.61
CA LYS A 394 -29.99 17.94 -3.64
C LYS A 394 -30.49 16.92 -2.63
N CYS A 395 -30.80 17.35 -1.41
CA CYS A 395 -31.35 16.50 -0.35
C CYS A 395 -32.55 15.67 -0.81
N ALA A 396 -33.47 16.30 -1.56
CA ALA A 396 -34.65 15.63 -2.11
C ALA A 396 -34.33 14.55 -3.16
N GLU A 397 -33.15 14.59 -3.77
CA GLU A 397 -32.75 13.69 -4.85
C GLU A 397 -31.87 12.53 -4.35
N VAL A 398 -31.37 12.59 -3.11
CA VAL A 398 -30.41 11.62 -2.54
C VAL A 398 -30.89 10.17 -2.69
N GLU A 399 -32.13 9.86 -2.34
CA GLU A 399 -32.63 8.48 -2.43
C GLU A 399 -32.59 7.94 -3.87
N SER A 400 -33.07 8.75 -4.82
CA SER A 400 -33.11 8.40 -6.24
C SER A 400 -31.72 8.30 -6.86
N PHE A 401 -30.80 9.15 -6.41
CA PHE A 401 -29.39 9.14 -6.79
C PHE A 401 -28.72 7.86 -6.30
N MET A 402 -28.89 7.54 -5.01
CA MET A 402 -28.27 6.38 -4.40
C MET A 402 -28.71 5.07 -5.04
N ARG A 403 -29.99 4.88 -5.38
CA ARG A 403 -30.46 3.66 -6.07
C ARG A 403 -29.66 3.33 -7.34
N LYS A 404 -29.30 4.35 -8.11
CA LYS A 404 -28.57 4.24 -9.38
C LYS A 404 -27.05 4.15 -9.20
N GLU A 405 -26.55 4.40 -8.00
CA GLU A 405 -25.11 4.43 -7.73
C GLU A 405 -24.52 3.02 -7.66
N ARG A 406 -23.28 2.84 -8.16
CA ARG A 406 -22.61 1.54 -8.12
C ARG A 406 -22.10 1.24 -6.72
N ILE A 407 -22.27 0.00 -6.24
CA ILE A 407 -21.74 -0.42 -4.93
C ILE A 407 -20.22 -0.28 -4.84
N SER A 408 -19.51 -0.41 -5.97
CA SER A 408 -18.05 -0.26 -6.03
C SER A 408 -17.57 1.18 -5.81
N ASN A 409 -18.48 2.16 -5.90
CA ASN A 409 -18.18 3.56 -5.66
C ASN A 409 -18.39 3.93 -4.18
N LEU A 410 -19.05 3.08 -3.40
CA LEU A 410 -19.24 3.31 -1.96
C LEU A 410 -17.91 3.15 -1.19
N PRO A 411 -17.61 4.06 -0.26
CA PRO A 411 -16.42 3.93 0.58
C PRO A 411 -16.49 2.66 1.43
N GLY A 412 -15.38 1.95 1.53
CA GLY A 412 -15.27 0.72 2.31
C GLY A 412 -15.67 -0.56 1.57
N ILE A 413 -16.21 -0.50 0.34
CA ILE A 413 -16.51 -1.69 -0.47
C ILE A 413 -15.37 -1.99 -1.44
N GLY A 414 -14.39 -2.79 -0.97
CA GLY A 414 -13.32 -3.32 -1.81
C GLY A 414 -13.68 -4.62 -2.53
N TYR A 415 -12.74 -5.14 -3.33
CA TYR A 415 -12.93 -6.39 -4.11
C TYR A 415 -13.32 -7.59 -3.23
N ASN A 416 -12.76 -7.70 -2.01
CA ASN A 416 -13.09 -8.79 -1.08
C ASN A 416 -14.54 -8.73 -0.58
N ILE A 417 -15.03 -7.54 -0.21
CA ILE A 417 -16.41 -7.37 0.24
C ILE A 417 -17.37 -7.62 -0.92
N ARG A 418 -17.04 -7.10 -2.12
CA ARG A 418 -17.82 -7.37 -3.33
C ARG A 418 -17.88 -8.86 -3.65
N ALA A 419 -16.76 -9.59 -3.55
CA ALA A 419 -16.73 -11.02 -3.77
C ALA A 419 -17.62 -11.78 -2.77
N LYS A 420 -17.58 -11.43 -1.47
CA LYS A 420 -18.46 -12.01 -0.45
C LYS A 420 -19.94 -11.73 -0.73
N LEU A 421 -20.28 -10.49 -1.05
CA LEU A 421 -21.65 -10.09 -1.39
C LEU A 421 -22.15 -10.90 -2.59
N ASN A 422 -21.34 -10.96 -3.66
CA ASN A 422 -21.68 -11.69 -4.88
C ASN A 422 -21.86 -13.20 -4.63
N GLN A 423 -20.98 -13.79 -3.82
CA GLN A 423 -21.04 -15.21 -3.48
C GLN A 423 -22.29 -15.55 -2.65
N THR A 424 -22.73 -14.67 -1.75
CA THR A 424 -23.82 -14.96 -0.81
C THR A 424 -25.20 -14.61 -1.34
N PHE A 425 -25.35 -13.47 -2.04
CA PHE A 425 -26.67 -13.00 -2.48
C PHE A 425 -26.79 -12.75 -3.99
N GLY A 426 -25.82 -13.24 -4.78
CA GLY A 426 -25.81 -13.09 -6.23
C GLY A 426 -25.19 -11.78 -6.70
N GLU A 427 -25.13 -11.61 -8.02
CA GLU A 427 -24.42 -10.50 -8.65
C GLU A 427 -24.98 -9.13 -8.23
N MET A 428 -24.16 -8.34 -7.52
CA MET A 428 -24.49 -6.98 -7.12
C MET A 428 -23.61 -5.95 -7.82
N GLU A 429 -24.28 -4.97 -8.41
CA GLU A 429 -23.70 -3.85 -9.12
C GLU A 429 -24.16 -2.52 -8.51
N LEU A 430 -25.45 -2.38 -8.21
CA LEU A 430 -26.11 -1.14 -7.82
C LEU A 430 -26.54 -1.14 -6.36
N CYS A 431 -26.58 0.05 -5.75
CA CYS A 431 -27.03 0.18 -4.37
C CYS A 431 -28.49 -0.20 -4.20
N GLU A 432 -29.35 -0.02 -5.21
CA GLU A 432 -30.75 -0.51 -5.16
C GLU A 432 -30.83 -2.01 -4.81
N GLN A 433 -29.96 -2.83 -5.40
CA GLN A 433 -29.91 -4.26 -5.09
C GLN A 433 -29.50 -4.50 -3.64
N LEU A 434 -28.49 -3.76 -3.16
CA LEU A 434 -28.01 -3.85 -1.78
C LEU A 434 -29.05 -3.34 -0.76
N GLN A 435 -29.89 -2.38 -1.15
CA GLN A 435 -30.97 -1.83 -0.33
C GLN A 435 -32.09 -2.85 -0.08
N THR A 436 -32.22 -3.89 -0.90
CA THR A 436 -33.20 -4.97 -0.66
C THR A 436 -32.84 -5.84 0.56
N LEU A 437 -31.56 -5.85 0.95
CA LEU A 437 -31.07 -6.68 2.04
C LEU A 437 -31.38 -6.07 3.41
N GLN A 438 -31.68 -6.94 4.37
CA GLN A 438 -31.83 -6.56 5.77
C GLN A 438 -30.46 -6.30 6.41
N VAL A 439 -30.41 -5.40 7.40
CA VAL A 439 -29.18 -5.11 8.14
C VAL A 439 -28.58 -6.36 8.80
N SER A 440 -29.43 -7.27 9.29
CA SER A 440 -29.03 -8.53 9.93
C SER A 440 -28.23 -9.43 8.98
N GLN A 441 -28.66 -9.54 7.72
CA GLN A 441 -27.98 -10.35 6.69
C GLN A 441 -26.58 -9.79 6.40
N LEU A 442 -26.47 -8.46 6.26
CA LEU A 442 -25.19 -7.79 6.04
C LEU A 442 -24.25 -7.91 7.24
N GLN A 443 -24.80 -7.83 8.46
CA GLN A 443 -24.02 -7.98 9.68
C GLN A 443 -23.55 -9.43 9.91
N GLN A 444 -24.35 -10.43 9.53
CA GLN A 444 -23.96 -11.83 9.57
C GLN A 444 -22.80 -12.12 8.60
N LEU A 445 -22.84 -11.54 7.39
CA LEU A 445 -21.80 -11.76 6.38
C LEU A 445 -20.51 -10.97 6.64
N LEU A 446 -20.63 -9.70 7.01
CA LEU A 446 -19.51 -8.74 7.04
C LEU A 446 -19.11 -8.31 8.47
N GLY A 447 -19.84 -8.75 9.49
CA GLY A 447 -19.69 -8.32 10.87
C GLY A 447 -20.53 -7.08 11.22
N THR A 448 -20.80 -6.89 12.50
CA THR A 448 -21.76 -5.90 13.02
C THR A 448 -21.51 -4.47 12.53
N LYS A 449 -20.24 -4.02 12.58
CA LYS A 449 -19.86 -2.64 12.22
C LYS A 449 -19.92 -2.42 10.72
N THR A 450 -19.23 -3.27 9.95
CA THR A 450 -19.14 -3.14 8.49
C THR A 450 -20.49 -3.37 7.82
N GLY A 451 -21.27 -4.34 8.29
CA GLY A 451 -22.62 -4.60 7.77
C GLY A 451 -23.55 -3.41 7.99
N LEU A 452 -23.54 -2.80 9.19
CA LEU A 452 -24.32 -1.59 9.47
C LEU A 452 -23.83 -0.39 8.66
N GLN A 453 -22.52 -0.22 8.51
CA GLN A 453 -21.95 0.86 7.71
C GLN A 453 -22.42 0.76 6.25
N ILE A 454 -22.26 -0.39 5.60
CA ILE A 454 -22.67 -0.60 4.21
C ILE A 454 -24.19 -0.45 4.05
N TYR A 455 -24.97 -0.94 5.01
CA TYR A 455 -26.43 -0.77 5.04
C TYR A 455 -26.84 0.72 5.02
N ASN A 456 -26.15 1.57 5.79
CA ASN A 456 -26.40 3.01 5.82
C ASN A 456 -25.87 3.72 4.56
N LEU A 457 -24.64 3.41 4.15
CA LEU A 457 -24.00 4.05 2.99
C LEU A 457 -24.80 3.84 1.70
N CYS A 458 -25.31 2.63 1.46
CA CYS A 458 -26.10 2.38 0.25
C CYS A 458 -27.43 3.14 0.22
N ARG A 459 -27.88 3.72 1.35
CA ARG A 459 -29.07 4.57 1.48
C ARG A 459 -28.73 6.06 1.55
N GLY A 460 -27.48 6.44 1.33
CA GLY A 460 -27.04 7.84 1.43
C GLY A 460 -26.91 8.35 2.86
N VAL A 461 -26.99 7.47 3.86
CA VAL A 461 -26.91 7.83 5.27
C VAL A 461 -25.46 7.72 5.73
N ASP A 462 -24.87 8.86 6.06
CA ASP A 462 -23.53 8.97 6.63
C ASP A 462 -23.63 9.53 8.05
N LYS A 463 -22.96 8.87 9.00
CA LYS A 463 -22.88 9.33 10.40
C LYS A 463 -21.72 10.30 10.60
N GLU A 464 -20.76 10.36 9.68
CA GLU A 464 -19.64 11.29 9.72
C GLU A 464 -20.07 12.64 9.15
N ARG A 465 -20.71 13.45 10.00
CA ARG A 465 -21.00 14.87 9.69
C ARG A 465 -19.90 15.82 10.13
N ASP A 466 -19.08 15.43 11.10
CA ASP A 466 -18.06 16.32 11.64
C ASP A 466 -16.83 16.37 10.74
N ILE A 467 -16.73 17.44 9.96
CA ILE A 467 -15.59 17.75 9.10
C ILE A 467 -14.36 18.11 9.94
N VAL A 468 -14.56 18.60 11.16
CA VAL A 468 -13.49 19.04 12.06
C VAL A 468 -13.04 17.86 12.93
N GLU A 469 -12.52 16.82 12.28
CA GLU A 469 -11.96 15.68 13.03
C GLU A 469 -10.63 16.09 13.69
N ASN A 470 -10.60 16.13 15.03
CA ASN A 470 -9.38 16.18 15.81
C ASN A 470 -8.70 14.80 15.81
N SER A 471 -8.22 14.37 14.64
CA SER A 471 -7.52 13.09 14.48
C SER A 471 -6.11 13.18 15.07
N VAL A 472 -5.98 12.83 16.35
CA VAL A 472 -4.66 12.58 16.95
C VAL A 472 -4.03 11.35 16.32
N ARG A 473 -2.77 11.48 15.90
CA ARG A 473 -2.02 10.38 15.30
C ARG A 473 -1.87 9.21 16.27
N LYS A 474 -2.29 8.01 15.83
CA LYS A 474 -2.30 6.80 16.67
C LYS A 474 -1.10 5.88 16.44
N SER A 475 -0.43 6.01 15.30
CA SER A 475 0.74 5.19 14.97
C SER A 475 1.72 5.88 14.01
N ILE A 476 2.97 5.45 14.08
CA ILE A 476 4.05 5.83 13.16
C ILE A 476 4.68 4.54 12.66
N SER A 477 4.76 4.35 11.35
CA SER A 477 5.38 3.14 10.76
C SER A 477 6.36 3.44 9.63
N CYS A 478 7.13 2.42 9.32
CA CYS A 478 8.07 2.33 8.21
C CYS A 478 7.87 0.94 7.60
N ASP A 479 7.31 0.87 6.39
CA ASP A 479 6.98 -0.37 5.70
C ASP A 479 7.68 -0.38 4.33
N ILE A 480 8.58 -1.33 4.14
CA ILE A 480 9.33 -1.50 2.89
C ILE A 480 9.16 -2.93 2.39
N ASN A 481 8.39 -3.08 1.32
CA ASN A 481 7.99 -4.37 0.73
C ASN A 481 8.43 -4.49 -0.75
N TYR A 482 9.48 -3.78 -1.12
CA TYR A 482 10.06 -3.78 -2.46
C TYR A 482 11.58 -3.72 -2.32
N GLY A 483 12.33 -4.45 -3.14
CA GLY A 483 13.80 -4.47 -3.08
C GLY A 483 14.40 -5.21 -1.88
N ILE A 484 13.58 -5.87 -1.06
CA ILE A 484 14.06 -6.65 0.08
C ILE A 484 14.63 -7.98 -0.42
N ARG A 485 15.96 -8.11 -0.37
CA ARG A 485 16.72 -9.33 -0.69
C ARG A 485 17.91 -9.38 0.25
N PHE A 486 17.93 -10.36 1.15
CA PHE A 486 19.03 -10.56 2.10
C PHE A 486 19.57 -11.98 1.95
N ASN A 487 20.88 -12.14 2.05
CA ASN A 487 21.53 -13.45 2.05
C ASN A 487 22.06 -13.83 3.44
N LYS A 488 22.34 -12.82 4.27
CA LYS A 488 22.93 -12.99 5.60
C LYS A 488 22.11 -12.26 6.66
N GLU A 489 22.03 -12.82 7.85
CA GLU A 489 21.33 -12.20 8.98
C GLU A 489 21.87 -10.79 9.30
N ASN A 490 23.18 -10.58 9.17
CA ASN A 490 23.79 -9.26 9.40
C ASN A 490 23.23 -8.17 8.47
N GLU A 491 22.95 -8.49 7.21
CA GLU A 491 22.37 -7.52 6.25
C GLU A 491 20.98 -7.08 6.69
N MET A 492 20.18 -8.02 7.21
CA MET A 492 18.86 -7.74 7.77
C MET A 492 18.96 -6.91 9.05
N LEU A 493 19.90 -7.24 9.95
CA LEU A 493 20.14 -6.48 11.17
C LEU A 493 20.57 -5.03 10.87
N ASP A 494 21.46 -4.83 9.91
CA ASP A 494 21.88 -3.48 9.50
C ASP A 494 20.71 -2.72 8.87
N PHE A 495 19.85 -3.40 8.09
CA PHE A 495 18.63 -2.81 7.57
C PHE A 495 17.66 -2.37 8.68
N LEU A 496 17.46 -3.19 9.72
CA LEU A 496 16.65 -2.83 10.89
C LEU A 496 17.20 -1.60 11.62
N LYS A 497 18.53 -1.44 11.72
CA LYS A 497 19.13 -0.23 12.30
C LYS A 497 18.78 1.00 11.47
N THR A 498 18.92 0.94 10.15
CA THR A 498 18.58 2.06 9.26
C THR A 498 17.08 2.39 9.36
N MET A 499 16.19 1.40 9.42
CA MET A 499 14.76 1.62 9.65
C MET A 499 14.47 2.28 11.02
N ALA A 500 15.20 1.89 12.06
CA ALA A 500 15.05 2.46 13.39
C ALA A 500 15.43 3.94 13.43
N VAL A 501 16.52 4.33 12.77
CA VAL A 501 16.93 5.74 12.61
C VAL A 501 15.86 6.54 11.86
N GLU A 502 15.27 5.97 10.80
CA GLU A 502 14.20 6.64 10.07
C GLU A 502 12.92 6.80 10.91
N LEU A 503 12.60 5.84 11.77
CA LEU A 503 11.48 5.94 12.69
C LEU A 503 11.70 6.97 13.79
N GLU A 504 12.92 7.05 14.34
CA GLU A 504 13.31 8.08 15.31
C GLU A 504 13.13 9.49 14.70
N LYS A 505 13.60 9.71 13.47
CA LYS A 505 13.36 10.98 12.75
C LYS A 505 11.87 11.31 12.63
N LYS A 506 11.03 10.32 12.31
CA LYS A 506 9.57 10.50 12.21
C LYS A 506 8.92 10.81 13.57
N LEU A 507 9.38 10.17 14.65
CA LEU A 507 8.92 10.44 16.02
C LEU A 507 9.27 11.85 16.46
N HIS A 508 10.51 12.29 16.22
CA HIS A 508 10.95 13.65 16.53
C HIS A 508 10.18 14.71 15.73
N LYS A 509 9.97 14.50 14.42
CA LYS A 509 9.14 15.41 13.60
C LYS A 509 7.70 15.51 14.11
N ALA A 510 7.16 14.42 14.65
CA ALA A 510 5.81 14.37 15.21
C ALA A 510 5.72 14.79 16.69
N HIS A 511 6.84 15.09 17.35
CA HIS A 511 6.91 15.34 18.80
C HIS A 511 6.27 14.23 19.67
N MET A 512 6.42 12.98 19.25
CA MET A 512 5.79 11.81 19.91
C MET A 512 6.81 10.79 20.40
N ALA A 513 6.47 10.11 21.49
CA ALA A 513 7.10 8.88 21.96
C ALA A 513 6.17 7.68 21.78
N PHE A 514 6.71 6.46 21.75
CA PHE A 514 5.92 5.22 21.61
C PHE A 514 6.08 4.32 22.83
N SER A 515 5.06 3.49 23.10
CA SER A 515 5.11 2.49 24.18
C SER A 515 4.72 1.07 23.71
N ALA A 516 4.54 0.86 22.41
CA ALA A 516 4.39 -0.48 21.82
C ALA A 516 4.97 -0.52 20.41
N ILE A 517 5.69 -1.60 20.10
CA ILE A 517 6.33 -1.84 18.81
C ILE A 517 5.82 -3.14 18.19
N THR A 518 5.63 -3.12 16.87
CA THR A 518 5.21 -4.27 16.07
C THR A 518 6.16 -4.45 14.89
N LEU A 519 6.71 -5.65 14.75
CA LEU A 519 7.47 -6.08 13.58
C LEU A 519 6.57 -6.91 12.68
N LYS A 520 6.51 -6.55 11.40
CA LYS A 520 5.83 -7.25 10.34
C LYS A 520 6.86 -7.70 9.31
N LEU A 521 6.85 -8.99 8.98
CA LEU A 521 7.70 -9.56 7.94
C LEU A 521 6.82 -10.18 6.85
N MET A 522 7.14 -9.90 5.59
CA MET A 522 6.60 -10.63 4.44
C MET A 522 7.64 -11.66 4.01
N ILE A 523 7.25 -12.92 4.02
CA ILE A 523 8.09 -14.08 3.72
C ILE A 523 7.53 -14.72 2.45
N ARG A 524 8.38 -15.01 1.46
CA ARG A 524 7.98 -15.67 0.21
C ARG A 524 7.17 -16.94 0.54
N ALA A 525 6.00 -17.09 -0.08
CA ALA A 525 5.21 -18.32 0.07
C ALA A 525 6.00 -19.51 -0.50
N ALA A 526 5.85 -20.69 0.10
CA ALA A 526 6.70 -21.82 -0.21
C ALA A 526 6.65 -22.26 -1.68
N ASP A 527 5.47 -22.18 -2.29
CA ASP A 527 5.15 -22.51 -3.68
C ASP A 527 5.44 -21.36 -4.67
N ALA A 528 5.73 -20.16 -4.17
CA ALA A 528 6.00 -19.01 -5.01
C ALA A 528 7.40 -19.06 -5.63
N PRO A 529 7.59 -18.60 -6.88
CA PRO A 529 8.91 -18.56 -7.50
C PRO A 529 9.87 -17.66 -6.73
N MET A 530 11.16 -18.01 -6.75
CA MET A 530 12.21 -17.23 -6.06
C MET A 530 12.30 -15.81 -6.59
N GLU A 531 12.26 -15.67 -7.93
CA GLU A 531 12.16 -14.41 -8.64
C GLU A 531 10.70 -14.12 -9.02
N PRO A 532 10.09 -13.05 -8.48
CA PRO A 532 8.72 -12.70 -8.80
C PRO A 532 8.62 -12.03 -10.18
N GLU A 533 7.41 -12.06 -10.76
CA GLU A 533 7.13 -11.44 -12.07
C GLU A 533 7.47 -9.95 -12.12
N LYS A 534 7.12 -9.22 -11.05
CA LYS A 534 7.50 -7.82 -10.88
C LYS A 534 8.93 -7.76 -10.36
N PHE A 535 9.84 -7.24 -11.17
CA PHE A 535 11.25 -7.06 -10.80
C PHE A 535 11.38 -6.40 -9.41
N LEU A 536 12.14 -7.05 -8.51
CA LEU A 536 12.32 -6.67 -7.09
C LEU A 536 11.03 -6.54 -6.25
N GLY A 537 9.88 -6.97 -6.77
CA GLY A 537 8.64 -7.06 -6.01
C GLY A 537 8.75 -8.07 -4.86
N HIS A 538 7.77 -8.03 -3.96
CA HIS A 538 7.68 -9.03 -2.88
C HIS A 538 7.16 -10.39 -3.40
N GLY A 539 6.32 -10.41 -4.44
CA GLY A 539 5.71 -11.64 -4.95
C GLY A 539 4.62 -12.18 -4.02
N VAL A 540 4.25 -13.45 -4.17
CA VAL A 540 3.30 -14.10 -3.25
C VAL A 540 4.02 -14.36 -1.92
N CYS A 541 3.43 -13.92 -0.81
CA CYS A 541 4.06 -13.94 0.51
C CYS A 541 3.07 -14.26 1.61
N ASP A 542 3.55 -14.94 2.65
CA ASP A 542 2.94 -15.01 3.96
C ASP A 542 3.37 -13.81 4.81
N THR A 543 2.42 -13.26 5.58
CA THR A 543 2.69 -12.14 6.49
C THR A 543 2.76 -12.64 7.92
N VAL A 544 3.88 -12.41 8.59
CA VAL A 544 4.08 -12.74 10.01
C VAL A 544 4.26 -11.46 10.82
N THR A 545 3.52 -11.35 11.91
CA THR A 545 3.54 -10.17 12.78
C THR A 545 3.80 -10.56 14.23
N ARG A 546 4.65 -9.79 14.92
CA ARG A 546 4.89 -9.87 16.37
C ARG A 546 4.91 -8.48 16.97
N SER A 547 4.38 -8.35 18.17
CA SER A 547 4.29 -7.07 18.88
C SER A 547 4.73 -7.23 20.32
N THR A 548 5.37 -6.20 20.88
CA THR A 548 5.69 -6.14 22.30
C THR A 548 5.43 -4.73 22.85
N PRO A 549 4.79 -4.61 24.03
CA PRO A 549 4.75 -3.35 24.75
C PRO A 549 6.11 -3.02 25.37
N LEU A 550 6.35 -1.73 25.61
CA LEU A 550 7.47 -1.22 26.38
C LEU A 550 7.02 -0.89 27.81
N LEU A 551 7.96 -1.02 28.77
CA LEU A 551 7.73 -0.59 30.16
C LEU A 551 7.68 0.94 30.31
N LYS A 552 8.47 1.66 29.50
CA LYS A 552 8.52 3.13 29.46
C LYS A 552 8.44 3.60 28.02
N SER A 553 7.81 4.74 27.79
CA SER A 553 7.79 5.37 26.47
C SER A 553 9.21 5.69 26.02
N ALA A 554 9.48 5.50 24.73
CA ALA A 554 10.79 5.71 24.13
C ALA A 554 10.70 6.51 22.82
N THR A 555 11.83 7.09 22.42
CA THR A 555 12.03 7.73 21.10
C THR A 555 13.26 7.23 20.37
N GLY A 556 14.26 6.72 21.10
CA GLY A 556 15.58 6.42 20.58
C GLY A 556 15.62 5.25 19.58
N ALA A 557 16.39 5.43 18.50
CA ALA A 557 16.62 4.40 17.48
C ALA A 557 17.20 3.09 18.08
N ASP A 558 18.06 3.19 19.10
CA ASP A 558 18.64 2.02 19.77
C ASP A 558 17.57 1.13 20.43
N VAL A 559 16.54 1.73 21.02
CA VAL A 559 15.44 0.99 21.66
C VAL A 559 14.59 0.30 20.58
N ILE A 560 14.26 1.02 19.51
CA ILE A 560 13.50 0.48 18.37
C ILE A 560 14.25 -0.71 17.75
N PHE A 561 15.55 -0.56 17.48
CA PHE A 561 16.38 -1.62 16.90
C PHE A 561 16.45 -2.85 17.81
N ASN A 562 16.74 -2.66 19.11
CA ASN A 562 16.88 -3.78 20.04
C ASN A 562 15.57 -4.57 20.21
N GLU A 563 14.43 -3.89 20.30
CA GLU A 563 13.13 -4.57 20.37
C GLU A 563 12.75 -5.24 19.04
N ALA A 564 12.99 -4.58 17.90
CA ALA A 564 12.76 -5.18 16.59
C ALA A 564 13.63 -6.44 16.38
N LYS A 565 14.90 -6.41 16.83
CA LYS A 565 15.80 -7.57 16.81
C LYS A 565 15.27 -8.72 17.66
N LYS A 566 14.77 -8.46 18.88
CA LYS A 566 14.14 -9.49 19.73
C LYS A 566 12.91 -10.11 19.05
N LEU A 567 12.05 -9.28 18.45
CA LEU A 567 10.88 -9.76 17.71
C LEU A 567 11.29 -10.59 16.49
N MET A 568 12.32 -10.17 15.76
CA MET A 568 12.89 -10.94 14.64
C MET A 568 13.39 -12.31 15.12
N SER A 569 14.19 -12.36 16.19
CA SER A 569 14.69 -13.63 16.73
C SER A 569 13.56 -14.56 17.19
N SER A 570 12.43 -14.01 17.67
CA SER A 570 11.24 -14.79 18.03
C SER A 570 10.51 -15.39 16.82
N ILE A 571 10.55 -14.70 15.67
CA ILE A 571 9.99 -15.19 14.40
C ILE A 571 10.95 -16.21 13.77
N ASN A 572 12.26 -15.99 13.90
CA ASN A 572 13.34 -16.77 13.31
C ASN A 572 13.12 -17.06 11.80
N PRO A 573 12.99 -16.01 10.96
CA PRO A 573 12.68 -16.18 9.54
C PRO A 573 13.89 -16.70 8.75
N VAL A 574 13.62 -17.41 7.66
CA VAL A 574 14.65 -17.70 6.64
C VAL A 574 14.98 -16.41 5.90
N VAL A 575 16.19 -15.89 6.11
CA VAL A 575 16.59 -14.56 5.63
C VAL A 575 16.47 -14.40 4.11
N SER A 576 16.81 -15.44 3.35
CA SER A 576 16.71 -15.45 1.87
C SER A 576 15.28 -15.39 1.34
N ASP A 577 14.29 -15.74 2.16
CA ASP A 577 12.86 -15.67 1.81
C ASP A 577 12.20 -14.37 2.25
N LEU A 578 12.92 -13.47 2.94
CA LEU A 578 12.38 -12.16 3.26
C LEU A 578 12.10 -11.36 1.99
N ARG A 579 10.92 -10.73 1.95
CA ARG A 579 10.41 -9.96 0.83
C ARG A 579 9.81 -8.61 1.25
N GLY A 580 9.59 -8.42 2.55
CA GLY A 580 9.11 -7.17 3.12
C GLY A 580 9.41 -7.07 4.61
N VAL A 581 9.69 -5.85 5.07
CA VAL A 581 9.94 -5.54 6.48
C VAL A 581 9.17 -4.28 6.85
N GLY A 582 8.37 -4.37 7.89
CA GLY A 582 7.60 -3.26 8.45
C GLY A 582 7.82 -3.14 9.95
N ILE A 583 8.05 -1.94 10.43
CA ILE A 583 8.07 -1.63 11.87
C ILE A 583 7.00 -0.58 12.14
N GLN A 584 6.09 -0.89 13.06
CA GLN A 584 5.01 -0.01 13.48
C GLN A 584 5.10 0.30 14.97
N LEU A 585 5.05 1.59 15.28
CA LEU A 585 5.06 2.14 16.63
C LEU A 585 3.66 2.63 16.96
N THR A 586 3.13 2.21 18.11
CA THR A 586 1.76 2.50 18.57
C THR A 586 1.75 2.93 20.04
N ARG A 587 0.57 3.28 20.55
CA ARG A 587 0.38 3.86 21.89
C ARG A 587 1.28 5.09 22.06
N LEU A 588 1.08 6.03 21.14
CA LEU A 588 1.85 7.26 21.07
C LEU A 588 1.46 8.19 22.22
N SER A 589 2.45 8.89 22.76
CA SER A 589 2.28 9.92 23.78
C SER A 589 3.10 11.14 23.39
N GLU A 590 2.56 12.34 23.60
CA GLU A 590 3.31 13.58 23.36
C GLU A 590 4.54 13.66 24.27
N LEU A 591 5.62 14.22 23.73
CA LEU A 591 6.82 14.49 24.51
C LEU A 591 6.54 15.69 25.43
N GLN A 592 6.60 15.48 26.74
CA GLN A 592 6.60 16.59 27.70
C GLN A 592 7.89 17.39 27.50
N GLU A 593 7.78 18.59 26.93
CA GLU A 593 8.91 19.52 26.89
C GLU A 593 9.27 19.92 28.32
N LYS A 594 10.52 19.68 28.73
CA LYS A 594 11.07 20.40 29.88
C LYS A 594 11.07 21.86 29.51
N ALA A 595 10.32 22.69 30.24
CA ALA A 595 10.22 24.13 30.03
C ALA A 595 11.60 24.75 29.79
N GLN A 596 11.91 25.05 28.53
CA GLN A 596 13.03 25.88 28.11
C GLN A 596 12.45 27.14 27.46
N PRO A 597 13.11 28.31 27.63
CA PRO A 597 12.56 29.59 27.19
C PRO A 597 12.35 29.60 25.67
N HIS A 598 11.17 30.08 25.25
CA HIS A 598 10.66 30.15 23.88
C HIS A 598 11.75 30.28 22.80
N ARG A 599 12.09 29.16 22.16
CA ARG A 599 12.48 29.18 20.74
C ARG A 599 11.19 29.10 19.95
N VAL A 600 10.92 30.12 19.13
CA VAL A 600 9.81 30.09 18.17
C VAL A 600 10.08 28.90 17.24
N GLY A 601 9.35 27.79 17.44
CA GLY A 601 9.39 26.67 16.51
C GLY A 601 8.92 27.16 15.15
N HIS A 602 9.71 26.93 14.10
CA HIS A 602 9.26 27.22 12.74
C HIS A 602 8.08 26.30 12.41
N THR A 603 6.89 26.86 12.25
CA THR A 603 5.68 26.12 11.85
C THR A 603 5.75 25.73 10.37
N LEU A 604 4.94 24.77 9.91
CA LEU A 604 4.80 24.53 8.46
C LEU A 604 4.28 25.79 7.78
N VAL A 605 3.40 26.55 8.45
CA VAL A 605 2.95 27.87 7.99
C VAL A 605 4.14 28.81 7.75
N ASP A 606 5.10 28.89 8.67
CA ASP A 606 6.31 29.71 8.51
C ASP A 606 7.21 29.23 7.38
N PHE A 607 7.46 27.91 7.31
CA PHE A 607 8.25 27.30 6.24
C PHE A 607 7.66 27.63 4.86
N PHE A 608 6.33 27.63 4.79
CA PHE A 608 5.57 27.88 3.59
C PHE A 608 5.46 29.36 3.21
N ALA A 609 5.46 30.27 4.19
CA ALA A 609 5.47 31.72 3.96
C ALA A 609 6.83 32.25 3.44
N VAL A 610 7.93 31.52 3.64
CA VAL A 610 9.28 31.94 3.19
C VAL A 610 9.40 31.95 1.65
N ARG A 611 8.66 31.11 0.91
CA ARG A 611 8.71 31.10 -0.57
C ARG A 611 7.97 32.28 -1.22
N THR A 612 6.97 32.88 -0.57
CA THR A 612 6.23 34.04 -1.13
C THR A 612 6.93 35.38 -0.90
N LYS A 613 7.83 35.50 0.09
CA LYS A 613 8.64 36.71 0.35
C LYS A 613 9.97 36.77 -0.43
N GLY A 614 10.28 35.74 -1.22
CA GLY A 614 11.58 35.52 -1.87
C GLY A 614 11.92 36.35 -3.11
N THR A 615 11.22 37.45 -3.41
CA THR A 615 11.54 38.31 -4.58
C THR A 615 12.03 39.72 -4.24
N ARG A 616 12.18 40.12 -2.97
CA ARG A 616 12.65 41.49 -2.63
C ARG A 616 13.82 41.65 -1.64
N SER A 617 14.35 40.62 -0.99
CA SER A 617 15.37 40.82 0.08
C SER A 617 16.77 40.21 -0.14
N LEU A 618 17.03 39.54 -1.27
CA LEU A 618 18.34 38.91 -1.55
C LEU A 618 19.46 39.90 -1.94
N GLY A 619 19.22 41.21 -1.91
CA GLY A 619 20.23 42.23 -2.24
C GLY A 619 21.13 42.67 -1.08
N GLN A 620 20.80 42.38 0.19
CA GLN A 620 21.47 43.01 1.33
C GLN A 620 22.18 42.04 2.31
N LYS A 621 21.93 40.72 2.25
CA LYS A 621 22.58 39.75 3.16
C LYS A 621 23.88 39.12 2.64
N ALA A 622 24.36 39.50 1.46
CA ALA A 622 25.61 38.96 0.90
C ALA A 622 26.89 39.70 1.35
N LYS A 623 26.82 40.61 2.33
CA LYS A 623 27.98 41.41 2.79
C LYS A 623 28.63 40.97 4.11
N HIS A 624 28.11 39.95 4.80
CA HIS A 624 28.73 39.43 6.03
C HIS A 624 28.62 37.91 6.11
N LEU A 625 29.58 37.22 5.48
CA LEU A 625 29.97 35.84 5.80
C LEU A 625 31.50 35.80 5.66
N SER A 626 32.17 35.47 6.76
CA SER A 626 33.62 35.36 6.89
C SER A 626 34.18 34.25 5.99
N GLU A 627 35.44 34.40 5.57
CA GLU A 627 36.06 33.72 4.42
C GLU A 627 36.55 32.27 4.63
N GLU A 628 36.30 31.64 5.77
CA GLU A 628 36.73 30.27 6.03
C GLU A 628 35.49 29.38 6.15
N ASP A 629 35.14 28.66 5.08
CA ASP A 629 34.57 27.30 5.11
C ASP A 629 34.16 26.81 3.70
N ASP A 630 34.68 25.62 3.37
CA ASP A 630 34.32 24.67 2.31
C ASP A 630 34.36 25.13 0.82
N PRO A 631 35.45 24.83 0.08
CA PRO A 631 35.56 25.12 -1.36
C PRO A 631 34.58 24.33 -2.24
N ILE A 632 34.04 23.19 -1.76
CA ILE A 632 33.08 22.37 -2.49
C ILE A 632 31.70 23.05 -2.47
N LEU A 633 31.28 23.55 -1.31
CA LEU A 633 30.03 24.29 -1.16
C LEU A 633 30.01 25.55 -2.04
N LYS A 634 31.14 26.27 -2.13
CA LYS A 634 31.29 27.47 -2.98
C LYS A 634 31.19 27.14 -4.47
N LYS A 635 31.67 25.95 -4.89
CA LYS A 635 31.56 25.47 -6.27
C LYS A 635 30.12 25.06 -6.61
N VAL A 636 29.48 24.29 -5.73
CA VAL A 636 28.07 23.87 -5.89
C VAL A 636 27.12 25.07 -5.90
N LEU A 637 27.33 26.06 -5.03
CA LEU A 637 26.53 27.29 -5.03
C LEU A 637 26.75 28.11 -6.32
N LYS A 638 28.01 28.23 -6.79
CA LYS A 638 28.31 28.92 -8.05
C LYS A 638 27.69 28.22 -9.26
N GLU A 639 27.72 26.90 -9.30
CA GLU A 639 27.10 26.10 -10.37
C GLU A 639 25.59 26.24 -10.34
N SER A 640 24.96 26.12 -9.17
CA SER A 640 23.52 26.30 -8.98
C SER A 640 23.05 27.72 -9.35
N LEU A 641 23.78 28.76 -8.92
CA LEU A 641 23.50 30.16 -9.29
C LEU A 641 23.72 30.42 -10.79
N ARG A 642 24.67 29.73 -11.43
CA ARG A 642 24.92 29.81 -12.87
C ARG A 642 23.81 29.12 -13.65
N GLU A 643 23.32 27.97 -13.19
CA GLU A 643 22.16 27.28 -13.76
C GLU A 643 20.88 28.12 -13.62
N GLU A 644 20.68 28.77 -12.48
CA GLU A 644 19.53 29.65 -12.25
C GLU A 644 19.60 30.91 -13.12
N ARG A 645 20.79 31.51 -13.31
CA ARG A 645 21.02 32.60 -14.27
C ARG A 645 20.74 32.16 -15.71
N ASN A 646 21.22 30.97 -16.11
CA ASN A 646 20.99 30.42 -17.44
C ASN A 646 19.49 30.10 -17.66
N ARG A 647 18.78 29.64 -16.63
CA ARG A 647 17.33 29.40 -16.65
C ARG A 647 16.55 30.71 -16.78
N LYS A 648 16.92 31.76 -16.04
CA LYS A 648 16.33 33.11 -16.20
C LYS A 648 16.62 33.72 -17.56
N ALA A 649 17.83 33.54 -18.09
CA ALA A 649 18.18 33.99 -19.43
C ALA A 649 17.35 33.26 -20.50
N ARG A 650 17.12 31.95 -20.37
CA ARG A 650 16.23 31.18 -21.27
C ARG A 650 14.77 31.62 -21.18
N LEU A 651 14.29 31.98 -19.99
CA LEU A 651 12.94 32.56 -19.78
C LEU A 651 12.80 33.97 -20.36
N LEU A 652 13.88 34.76 -20.40
CA LEU A 652 13.89 36.10 -20.98
C LEU A 652 14.00 36.10 -22.52
N VAL A 653 14.66 35.09 -23.11
CA VAL A 653 14.81 34.96 -24.57
C VAL A 653 13.51 34.53 -25.27
N TYR A 654 12.57 33.90 -24.54
CA TYR A 654 11.24 33.52 -25.06
C TYR A 654 10.11 34.47 -24.61
N GLY A 655 10.45 35.60 -23.98
CA GLY A 655 9.49 36.58 -23.51
C GLY A 655 9.13 37.61 -24.56
N ASP A 656 8.34 37.26 -25.58
CA ASP A 656 7.59 38.28 -26.32
C ASP A 656 6.43 38.76 -25.43
N ARG A 657 6.55 40.00 -24.95
CA ARG A 657 5.56 40.72 -24.14
C ARG A 657 4.40 41.21 -25.04
N ARG A 658 3.70 40.27 -25.66
CA ARG A 658 2.32 40.45 -26.11
C ARG A 658 1.51 39.29 -25.56
N LEU A 659 0.85 39.58 -24.45
CA LEU A 659 -0.29 38.82 -23.95
C LEU A 659 -1.34 38.73 -25.07
N LEU A 660 -1.27 37.68 -25.88
CA LEU A 660 -2.47 37.10 -26.47
C LEU A 660 -3.27 36.53 -25.29
N LYS A 661 -4.25 37.31 -24.83
CA LYS A 661 -5.41 36.75 -24.14
C LYS A 661 -5.91 35.57 -24.99
N PRO A 662 -6.25 34.41 -24.44
CA PRO A 662 -7.16 33.51 -25.13
C PRO A 662 -8.53 34.19 -25.14
N CYS A 663 -8.76 35.05 -26.12
CA CYS A 663 -10.11 35.47 -26.46
C CYS A 663 -10.77 34.28 -27.15
N TYR A 664 -11.74 33.66 -26.49
CA TYR A 664 -12.72 32.78 -27.14
C TYR A 664 -13.70 33.62 -27.98
N HIS A 665 -13.18 34.36 -28.95
CA HIS A 665 -13.95 35.00 -30.02
C HIS A 665 -13.25 34.63 -31.32
N ASN A 666 -14.02 34.11 -32.28
CA ASN A 666 -13.67 33.72 -33.66
C ASN A 666 -13.75 32.22 -33.99
N TYR A 667 -14.55 31.41 -33.27
CA TYR A 667 -15.08 30.17 -33.87
C TYR A 667 -16.06 30.46 -35.01
N ILE A 668 -16.69 31.65 -35.01
CA ILE A 668 -17.65 32.05 -36.03
C ILE A 668 -16.97 32.32 -37.37
N ASP A 669 -15.69 32.70 -37.42
CA ASP A 669 -14.97 33.00 -38.68
C ASP A 669 -14.18 31.82 -39.26
N ASP A 670 -14.15 30.69 -38.55
CA ASP A 670 -13.56 29.47 -39.03
C ASP A 670 -14.40 28.91 -40.20
N ILE A 671 -13.75 28.71 -41.35
CA ILE A 671 -14.39 28.28 -42.59
C ILE A 671 -15.02 26.88 -42.47
N ASP A 672 -14.41 26.00 -41.67
CA ASP A 672 -14.89 24.64 -41.49
C ASP A 672 -16.07 24.62 -40.51
N VAL A 673 -16.06 25.50 -39.50
CA VAL A 673 -17.20 25.72 -38.60
C VAL A 673 -18.36 26.37 -39.34
N LYS A 674 -18.12 27.37 -40.19
CA LYS A 674 -19.17 27.95 -41.06
C LYS A 674 -19.77 26.89 -41.98
N LYS A 675 -18.94 26.05 -42.59
CA LYS A 675 -19.41 24.94 -43.45
C LYS A 675 -20.28 23.95 -42.69
N GLU A 676 -19.87 23.55 -41.49
CA GLU A 676 -20.63 22.59 -40.70
C GLU A 676 -21.92 23.21 -40.17
N MET A 677 -21.90 24.50 -39.79
CA MET A 677 -23.09 25.21 -39.35
C MET A 677 -24.10 25.42 -40.51
N CYS A 678 -23.63 25.78 -41.70
CA CYS A 678 -24.48 25.82 -42.91
C CYS A 678 -25.07 24.45 -43.23
N ARG A 679 -24.27 23.38 -43.16
CA ARG A 679 -24.74 22.00 -43.36
C ARG A 679 -25.83 21.60 -42.36
N VAL A 680 -25.69 22.01 -41.09
CA VAL A 680 -26.69 21.74 -40.05
C VAL A 680 -27.97 22.56 -40.28
N LEU A 681 -27.85 23.82 -40.72
CA LEU A 681 -28.98 24.70 -41.02
C LEU A 681 -29.75 24.26 -42.27
N GLU A 682 -29.07 23.78 -43.31
CA GLU A 682 -29.69 23.27 -44.55
C GLU A 682 -30.48 21.97 -44.34
N ASN A 683 -30.14 21.20 -43.30
CA ASN A 683 -30.81 19.94 -42.96
C ASN A 683 -31.92 20.08 -41.90
N SER A 684 -32.21 21.31 -41.44
CA SER A 684 -33.21 21.57 -40.40
C SER A 684 -34.49 22.18 -41.00
N PRO A 685 -35.69 21.64 -40.72
CA PRO A 685 -36.94 22.15 -41.28
C PRO A 685 -37.28 23.53 -40.70
N ALA A 686 -37.23 24.55 -41.56
CA ALA A 686 -37.70 25.95 -41.43
C ALA A 686 -37.75 26.56 -40.00
N PRO A 687 -36.80 27.44 -39.63
CA PRO A 687 -36.79 28.07 -38.31
C PRO A 687 -37.97 29.03 -38.11
N THR A 688 -38.49 29.08 -36.89
CA THR A 688 -39.57 29.99 -36.51
C THR A 688 -39.12 31.44 -36.59
N LYS A 689 -40.07 32.38 -36.78
CA LYS A 689 -39.78 33.82 -36.93
C LYS A 689 -38.93 34.41 -35.78
N LYS A 690 -39.01 33.80 -34.59
CA LYS A 690 -38.25 34.17 -33.39
C LYS A 690 -36.79 33.70 -33.46
N GLU A 691 -36.55 32.52 -34.02
CA GLU A 691 -35.21 31.97 -34.26
C GLU A 691 -34.50 32.72 -35.39
N ALA A 692 -35.23 33.10 -36.44
CA ALA A 692 -34.69 33.96 -37.50
C ALA A 692 -34.27 35.35 -36.98
N GLN A 693 -35.06 35.96 -36.09
CA GLN A 693 -34.69 37.25 -35.47
C GLN A 693 -33.47 37.15 -34.56
N LEU A 694 -33.35 36.08 -33.77
CA LEU A 694 -32.17 35.81 -32.94
C LEU A 694 -30.91 35.59 -33.79
N LEU A 695 -31.04 34.87 -34.91
CA LEU A 695 -29.96 34.60 -35.87
C LEU A 695 -29.51 35.83 -36.67
N THR A 696 -30.38 36.83 -36.87
CA THR A 696 -30.01 38.07 -37.57
C THR A 696 -29.37 39.10 -36.63
N SER A 697 -29.54 38.93 -35.31
CA SER A 697 -28.96 39.79 -34.28
C SER A 697 -27.62 39.32 -33.73
N TYR A 698 -27.26 38.05 -34.00
CA TYR A 698 -25.95 37.44 -33.76
C TYR A 698 -25.09 37.55 -35.02
#